data_AF-A0A1F6YRN8-F1
#
_entry.id   AF-A0A1F6YRN8-F1
#
_cell.length_a   1.000
_cell.length_b   1.000
_cell.length_c   1.000
_cell.angle_alpha   90.00
_cell.angle_beta   90.00
_cell.angle_gamma   90.00
#
_symmetry.space_group_name_H-M   'P 1'
#
loop_
_entity.id
_entity.type
_entity.pdbx_description
1 polymer ?
#
loop_
_entity_poly.entity_id
_entity_poly.type
_entity_poly.pdbx_seq_one_letter_code
_entity_poly.pdbx_strand_id
1 'polypeptide(L)'
;MLNKKMFRLVSFFSVLVLAVVVLGSSPDSAYANTCTFVGDGDWHTIGNWSGCGGILPQAADSVVIPTGSVVTMSGSSTITALTFNDAVAAANSLALTGNTLTVSGATTYTATTGAAGSSIAVGTGTFSTDTLVISDGAAAGNMVLSVSTGTITVTGDVSGTWTDAAQVQFTSTGDSDMNFGGHFPSGATLDGTGGRITFNSADAQNIGAYTTYNNVTKSGAGTATLLGATTFGGTLTLTAGTIATNTQTFTVTGASSITGTITFSTGVKTFTGNVTLNSGAVWDGSIGAGTYTIGGDWTNNATTFTASTGLHTFNGATTKTIGGTTATIIPSVTIVTGNHSVDASSTLTVATALTVTGAGITLTNNGAITATASLTGTGGIINGATGTLTIGDDVVDITVFTATAAGNTVVYNLAGAQTVRDGTTSTYSNLTLSGSGTKTLTAATIIGQTLSIAPTGTATATLVGNANTANKLKLAGSTKTSGTWGSTGSTLPAAHTNNTYFLVGATGSIDVAHSGTSTVTVTTDPSSSSSSSSSSSSSSSDDEDEEETTSATTEVTCPTGSAYHTVTGKKCTKFTSSNTPNGNAYAFGQYTVKLGTKGEACKAWQMFLNDKANAGLVTDGWCGKLSIAAAKAWQVSKGLTADGLLGPVSRAKALAQ
;
A
#
# COMPACT_ATOMS: atom_id res chain seq x y z
N MET A 1 28.36 -44.26 -43.57
CA MET A 1 28.68 -45.15 -42.43
C MET A 1 30.07 -44.86 -41.85
N LEU A 2 30.31 -43.63 -41.40
CA LEU A 2 31.55 -43.25 -40.72
C LEU A 2 31.24 -42.00 -39.88
N ASN A 3 30.59 -42.17 -38.72
CA ASN A 3 30.50 -41.13 -37.67
C ASN A 3 29.82 -41.59 -36.36
N LYS A 4 29.27 -42.82 -36.29
CA LYS A 4 28.76 -43.39 -35.02
C LYS A 4 29.80 -44.21 -34.22
N LYS A 5 31.01 -44.42 -34.74
CA LYS A 5 32.08 -45.19 -34.05
C LYS A 5 33.13 -44.34 -33.31
N MET A 6 33.28 -43.04 -33.60
CA MET A 6 34.19 -42.16 -32.84
C MET A 6 33.55 -41.57 -31.57
N PHE A 7 32.23 -41.44 -31.51
CA PHE A 7 31.54 -40.88 -30.32
C PHE A 7 31.43 -41.87 -29.14
N ARG A 8 31.67 -43.17 -29.38
CA ARG A 8 31.71 -44.21 -28.32
C ARG A 8 33.12 -44.47 -27.76
N LEU A 9 34.18 -43.96 -28.40
CA LEU A 9 35.56 -44.17 -27.94
C LEU A 9 36.03 -43.04 -26.99
N VAL A 10 35.55 -41.80 -27.19
CA VAL A 10 35.83 -40.66 -26.29
C VAL A 10 35.03 -40.76 -24.98
N SER A 11 33.85 -41.38 -25.00
CA SER A 11 33.03 -41.62 -23.80
C SER A 11 33.53 -42.77 -22.92
N PHE A 12 34.37 -43.68 -23.43
CA PHE A 12 34.93 -44.78 -22.62
C PHE A 12 36.28 -44.41 -21.98
N PHE A 13 37.06 -43.52 -22.61
CA PHE A 13 38.34 -43.06 -22.04
C PHE A 13 38.16 -42.01 -20.93
N SER A 14 37.10 -41.19 -21.00
CA SER A 14 36.80 -40.20 -19.95
C SER A 14 36.16 -40.83 -18.69
N VAL A 15 35.54 -42.00 -18.80
CA VAL A 15 34.97 -42.75 -17.65
C VAL A 15 36.05 -43.62 -16.98
N LEU A 16 37.05 -44.10 -17.73
CA LEU A 16 38.16 -44.88 -17.17
C LEU A 16 39.20 -44.00 -16.44
N VAL A 17 39.46 -42.77 -16.91
CA VAL A 17 40.36 -41.82 -16.20
C VAL A 17 39.67 -41.21 -14.96
N LEU A 18 38.35 -41.11 -14.93
CA LEU A 18 37.59 -40.69 -13.74
C LEU A 18 37.46 -41.84 -12.70
N ALA A 19 37.43 -43.10 -13.15
CA ALA A 19 37.40 -44.26 -12.25
C ALA A 19 38.78 -44.62 -11.65
N VAL A 20 39.89 -44.31 -12.34
CA VAL A 20 41.25 -44.59 -11.84
C VAL A 20 41.79 -43.48 -10.92
N VAL A 21 41.25 -42.26 -10.97
CA VAL A 21 41.55 -41.21 -9.95
C VAL A 21 40.71 -41.39 -8.66
N VAL A 22 39.71 -42.29 -8.67
CA VAL A 22 38.90 -42.66 -7.48
C VAL A 22 39.37 -43.97 -6.83
N LEU A 23 40.45 -44.59 -7.31
CA LEU A 23 41.04 -45.81 -6.71
C LEU A 23 42.38 -45.57 -6.00
N GLY A 24 42.74 -44.31 -5.73
CA GLY A 24 43.99 -43.91 -5.06
C GLY A 24 43.86 -43.46 -3.61
N SER A 25 42.65 -43.34 -3.07
CA SER A 25 42.40 -43.21 -1.63
C SER A 25 41.13 -43.98 -1.35
N SER A 26 41.26 -45.24 -0.94
CA SER A 26 40.24 -45.81 -0.06
C SER A 26 39.94 -44.75 0.99
N PRO A 27 38.67 -44.43 1.32
CA PRO A 27 38.45 -43.85 2.62
C PRO A 27 39.11 -44.84 3.58
N ASP A 28 40.18 -44.44 4.24
CA ASP A 28 40.56 -45.11 5.47
C ASP A 28 39.25 -45.22 6.22
N SER A 29 38.84 -46.46 6.53
CA SER A 29 37.66 -46.69 7.34
C SER A 29 37.92 -45.94 8.63
N ALA A 30 37.42 -44.70 8.70
CA ALA A 30 37.58 -43.85 9.86
C ALA A 30 36.85 -44.61 10.97
N TYR A 31 37.63 -45.24 11.84
CA TYR A 31 37.07 -45.89 13.02
C TYR A 31 36.27 -44.84 13.76
N ALA A 32 35.05 -45.16 14.18
CA ALA A 32 34.26 -44.25 15.00
C ALA A 32 34.90 -44.19 16.39
N ASN A 33 35.85 -43.28 16.59
CA ASN A 33 36.53 -43.09 17.85
C ASN A 33 35.79 -42.06 18.70
N THR A 34 36.05 -42.11 20.01
CA THR A 34 35.72 -41.01 20.92
C THR A 34 36.97 -40.16 21.13
N CYS A 35 36.94 -38.97 20.53
CA CYS A 35 37.98 -37.96 20.58
C CYS A 35 37.74 -36.99 21.74
N THR A 36 38.62 -36.97 22.74
CA THR A 36 38.50 -36.05 23.88
C THR A 36 39.57 -34.98 23.79
N PHE A 37 39.14 -33.71 23.81
CA PHE A 37 40.05 -32.56 23.83
C PHE A 37 40.83 -32.49 25.14
N VAL A 38 42.09 -32.05 25.08
CA VAL A 38 42.99 -32.00 26.23
C VAL A 38 43.57 -30.59 26.37
N GLY A 39 43.24 -29.91 27.47
CA GLY A 39 43.75 -28.57 27.78
C GLY A 39 42.98 -27.45 27.06
N ASP A 40 43.72 -26.43 26.63
CA ASP A 40 43.22 -25.24 25.92
C ASP A 40 43.96 -25.07 24.58
N GLY A 41 43.29 -24.51 23.58
CA GLY A 41 43.94 -24.07 22.35
C GLY A 41 43.17 -24.40 21.08
N ASP A 42 43.91 -24.68 20.01
CA ASP A 42 43.33 -24.89 18.68
C ASP A 42 42.93 -26.36 18.43
N TRP A 43 41.75 -26.54 17.83
CA TRP A 43 41.19 -27.80 17.37
C TRP A 43 42.11 -28.53 16.37
N HIS A 44 42.89 -27.81 15.56
CA HIS A 44 43.72 -28.40 14.50
C HIS A 44 45.14 -28.74 14.95
N THR A 45 45.39 -28.73 16.26
CA THR A 45 46.65 -29.18 16.85
C THR A 45 46.52 -30.62 17.35
N ILE A 46 47.23 -31.57 16.71
CA ILE A 46 47.15 -33.01 17.03
C ILE A 46 47.41 -33.30 18.51
N GLY A 47 48.33 -32.56 19.14
CA GLY A 47 48.68 -32.72 20.56
C GLY A 47 47.55 -32.38 21.54
N ASN A 48 46.49 -31.71 21.10
CA ASN A 48 45.34 -31.34 21.93
C ASN A 48 44.26 -32.42 21.95
N TRP A 49 44.51 -33.60 21.38
CA TRP A 49 43.54 -34.68 21.26
C TRP A 49 44.02 -35.98 21.89
N SER A 50 43.08 -36.67 22.55
CA SER A 50 43.24 -38.04 23.04
C SER A 50 42.13 -38.93 22.49
N GLY A 51 42.41 -40.22 22.30
CA GLY A 51 41.43 -41.18 21.78
C GLY A 51 41.21 -41.16 20.26
N CYS A 52 41.72 -40.15 19.53
CA CYS A 52 41.58 -39.98 18.08
C CYS A 52 42.52 -40.83 17.21
N GLY A 53 43.04 -41.96 17.71
CA GLY A 53 43.98 -42.79 16.94
C GLY A 53 45.31 -42.11 16.56
N GLY A 54 45.69 -41.02 17.23
CA GLY A 54 46.93 -40.28 16.96
C GLY A 54 46.84 -39.20 15.86
N ILE A 55 45.62 -38.90 15.39
CA ILE A 55 45.33 -37.87 14.40
C ILE A 55 44.27 -36.87 14.91
N LEU A 56 43.85 -35.91 14.07
CA LEU A 56 42.73 -35.01 14.36
C LEU A 56 41.39 -35.76 14.24
N PRO A 57 40.31 -35.29 14.90
CA PRO A 57 38.97 -35.85 14.73
C PRO A 57 38.52 -35.88 13.27
N GLN A 58 37.96 -37.01 12.85
CA GLN A 58 37.46 -37.29 11.51
C GLN A 58 35.93 -37.34 11.48
N ALA A 59 35.37 -37.42 10.26
CA ALA A 59 33.93 -37.37 10.04
C ALA A 59 33.12 -38.45 10.77
N ALA A 60 33.71 -39.62 11.07
CA ALA A 60 33.07 -40.71 11.79
C ALA A 60 33.20 -40.59 13.32
N ASP A 61 34.09 -39.74 13.83
CA ASP A 61 34.41 -39.65 15.25
C ASP A 61 33.34 -38.87 16.04
N SER A 62 33.21 -39.21 17.32
CA SER A 62 32.48 -38.41 18.30
C SER A 62 33.47 -37.60 19.14
N VAL A 63 33.19 -36.31 19.35
CA VAL A 63 34.05 -35.40 20.09
C VAL A 63 33.48 -35.10 21.47
N VAL A 64 34.35 -35.07 22.47
CA VAL A 64 34.08 -34.58 23.82
C VAL A 64 34.94 -33.36 24.13
N ILE A 65 34.32 -32.24 24.48
CA ILE A 65 34.97 -31.06 25.07
C ILE A 65 34.74 -31.13 26.58
N PRO A 66 35.77 -31.43 27.40
CA PRO A 66 35.60 -31.54 28.84
C PRO A 66 35.57 -30.16 29.53
N THR A 67 34.98 -30.10 30.72
CA THR A 67 35.04 -28.97 31.67
C THR A 67 36.43 -28.36 31.76
N GLY A 68 36.49 -27.03 31.74
CA GLY A 68 37.74 -26.27 31.83
C GLY A 68 38.43 -26.03 30.49
N SER A 69 37.98 -26.66 29.40
CA SER A 69 38.63 -26.53 28.08
C SER A 69 38.14 -25.29 27.32
N VAL A 70 39.08 -24.52 26.77
CA VAL A 70 38.82 -23.40 25.85
C VAL A 70 39.32 -23.77 24.46
N VAL A 71 38.39 -24.00 23.54
CA VAL A 71 38.67 -24.49 22.19
C VAL A 71 38.49 -23.39 21.16
N THR A 72 39.46 -23.23 20.27
CA THR A 72 39.40 -22.37 19.09
C THR A 72 39.55 -23.22 17.82
N MET A 73 39.15 -22.69 16.67
CA MET A 73 39.32 -23.41 15.39
C MET A 73 40.07 -22.56 14.38
N SER A 74 41.23 -23.03 13.91
CA SER A 74 42.00 -22.44 12.81
C SER A 74 41.69 -23.03 11.43
N GLY A 75 40.79 -24.01 11.35
CA GLY A 75 40.35 -24.68 10.13
C GLY A 75 38.93 -25.25 10.27
N SER A 76 38.40 -25.86 9.21
CA SER A 76 37.07 -26.48 9.20
C SER A 76 37.15 -27.98 9.48
N SER A 77 36.14 -28.53 10.17
CA SER A 77 36.08 -29.93 10.56
C SER A 77 34.67 -30.51 10.42
N THR A 78 34.59 -31.81 10.17
CA THR A 78 33.35 -32.59 10.19
C THR A 78 33.50 -33.75 11.17
N ILE A 79 32.47 -34.00 11.98
CA ILE A 79 32.41 -35.06 13.01
C ILE A 79 31.00 -35.66 13.09
N THR A 80 30.84 -36.78 13.80
CA THR A 80 29.53 -37.43 14.00
C THR A 80 28.75 -36.82 15.15
N ALA A 81 29.38 -36.58 16.30
CA ALA A 81 28.72 -36.06 17.48
C ALA A 81 29.64 -35.11 18.24
N LEU A 82 29.06 -34.11 18.91
CA LEU A 82 29.77 -33.20 19.80
C LEU A 82 29.13 -33.24 21.17
N THR A 83 29.93 -33.48 22.22
CA THR A 83 29.45 -33.47 23.60
C THR A 83 30.28 -32.50 24.42
N PHE A 84 29.62 -31.57 25.10
CA PHE A 84 30.22 -30.82 26.19
C PHE A 84 29.99 -31.58 27.47
N ASN A 85 31.05 -32.15 28.04
CA ASN A 85 30.99 -32.86 29.31
C ASN A 85 31.24 -31.87 30.43
N ASP A 86 30.28 -31.70 31.32
CA ASP A 86 30.31 -30.72 32.39
C ASP A 86 30.35 -31.38 33.78
N ALA A 87 31.57 -31.57 34.29
CA ALA A 87 31.85 -31.81 35.70
C ALA A 87 31.96 -30.49 36.49
N VAL A 88 31.71 -30.58 37.80
CA VAL A 88 31.66 -29.44 38.73
C VAL A 88 32.89 -28.51 38.62
N ALA A 89 32.64 -27.19 38.69
CA ALA A 89 33.59 -26.10 39.01
C ALA A 89 34.36 -25.34 37.89
N ALA A 90 34.29 -25.67 36.59
CA ALA A 90 34.95 -24.84 35.56
C ALA A 90 34.20 -24.76 34.21
N ALA A 91 34.33 -23.63 33.50
CA ALA A 91 33.65 -23.35 32.24
C ALA A 91 34.33 -24.09 31.07
N ASN A 92 33.58 -24.47 30.02
CA ASN A 92 34.17 -24.91 28.76
C ASN A 92 33.63 -24.09 27.58
N SER A 93 34.40 -23.97 26.50
CA SER A 93 33.99 -23.14 25.35
C SER A 93 34.53 -23.63 24.02
N LEU A 94 33.80 -23.32 22.96
CA LEU A 94 34.19 -23.51 21.57
C LEU A 94 33.93 -22.22 20.77
N ALA A 95 34.98 -21.65 20.19
CA ALA A 95 34.91 -20.44 19.39
C ALA A 95 35.21 -20.71 17.91
N LEU A 96 34.31 -20.25 17.03
CA LEU A 96 34.42 -20.36 15.58
C LEU A 96 34.54 -18.97 14.95
N THR A 97 35.69 -18.68 14.34
CA THR A 97 35.92 -17.41 13.60
C THR A 97 36.37 -17.71 12.18
N GLY A 98 35.47 -17.53 11.21
CA GLY A 98 35.73 -17.76 9.78
C GLY A 98 35.73 -19.22 9.32
N ASN A 99 35.63 -20.18 10.25
CA ASN A 99 35.69 -21.62 9.97
C ASN A 99 34.36 -22.34 10.19
N THR A 100 34.21 -23.53 9.61
CA THR A 100 33.00 -24.35 9.70
C THR A 100 33.23 -25.59 10.55
N LEU A 101 32.37 -25.82 11.55
CA LEU A 101 32.22 -27.13 12.19
C LEU A 101 30.89 -27.76 11.76
N THR A 102 30.94 -28.96 11.20
CA THR A 102 29.75 -29.75 10.88
C THR A 102 29.69 -30.99 11.77
N VAL A 103 28.61 -31.11 12.53
CA VAL A 103 28.27 -32.28 13.35
C VAL A 103 27.12 -32.99 12.63
N SER A 104 27.39 -34.16 12.05
CA SER A 104 26.38 -34.88 11.26
C SER A 104 25.27 -35.53 12.09
N GLY A 105 25.48 -35.64 13.41
CA GLY A 105 24.51 -36.11 14.39
C GLY A 105 24.26 -35.07 15.49
N ALA A 106 24.19 -35.53 16.73
CA ALA A 106 23.80 -34.69 17.86
C ALA A 106 24.96 -33.83 18.40
N THR A 107 24.64 -32.58 18.71
CA THR A 107 25.40 -31.79 19.69
C THR A 107 24.67 -31.84 21.02
N THR A 108 25.33 -32.37 22.04
CA THR A 108 24.75 -32.58 23.37
C THR A 108 25.47 -31.73 24.41
N TYR A 109 24.66 -31.06 25.22
CA TYR A 109 25.05 -30.38 26.42
C TYR A 109 24.24 -30.93 27.61
N THR A 110 24.92 -31.46 28.62
CA THR A 110 24.27 -31.91 29.86
C THR A 110 24.96 -31.26 31.05
N ALA A 111 24.28 -30.32 31.71
CA ALA A 111 24.80 -29.70 32.92
C ALA A 111 24.64 -30.63 34.13
N THR A 112 25.63 -30.67 35.01
CA THR A 112 25.50 -31.26 36.35
C THR A 112 25.35 -30.17 37.42
N THR A 113 24.85 -30.52 38.61
CA THR A 113 24.67 -29.54 39.71
C THR A 113 26.02 -28.93 40.11
N GLY A 114 26.15 -27.59 40.04
CA GLY A 114 27.38 -26.88 40.39
C GLY A 114 28.37 -26.68 39.23
N ALA A 115 27.96 -26.95 38.00
CA ALA A 115 28.67 -26.60 36.77
C ALA A 115 28.90 -25.09 36.60
N ALA A 116 29.99 -24.68 35.96
CA ALA A 116 30.18 -23.31 35.48
C ALA A 116 29.68 -23.18 34.02
N GLY A 117 29.49 -21.95 33.54
CA GLY A 117 28.84 -21.72 32.24
C GLY A 117 29.67 -22.23 31.06
N SER A 118 29.00 -22.62 29.98
CA SER A 118 29.63 -23.15 28.80
C SER A 118 29.10 -22.53 27.53
N SER A 119 29.92 -22.49 26.48
CA SER A 119 29.55 -21.72 25.31
C SER A 119 30.01 -22.30 23.98
N ILE A 120 29.16 -22.15 22.97
CA ILE A 120 29.56 -22.17 21.58
C ILE A 120 29.39 -20.74 21.06
N ALA A 121 30.50 -20.13 20.63
CA ALA A 121 30.53 -18.76 20.15
C ALA A 121 30.90 -18.72 18.67
N VAL A 122 29.95 -18.32 17.83
CA VAL A 122 30.12 -18.23 16.38
C VAL A 122 30.31 -16.77 15.98
N GLY A 123 31.55 -16.43 15.61
CA GLY A 123 31.95 -15.13 15.05
C GLY A 123 31.47 -14.98 13.61
N THR A 124 32.39 -14.99 12.66
CA THR A 124 32.14 -15.04 11.20
C THR A 124 32.06 -16.46 10.63
N GLY A 125 32.19 -17.49 11.48
CA GLY A 125 32.21 -18.90 11.07
C GLY A 125 30.82 -19.54 10.95
N THR A 126 30.79 -20.86 10.80
CA THR A 126 29.54 -21.65 10.73
C THR A 126 29.58 -22.82 11.69
N PHE A 127 28.55 -22.96 12.51
CA PHE A 127 28.30 -24.17 13.29
C PHE A 127 27.04 -24.86 12.75
N SER A 128 27.16 -26.11 12.32
CA SER A 128 26.05 -26.92 11.83
C SER A 128 25.96 -28.21 12.61
N THR A 129 24.76 -28.57 13.08
CA THR A 129 24.48 -29.83 13.79
C THR A 129 23.17 -30.42 13.30
N ASP A 130 22.99 -31.74 13.41
CA ASP A 130 21.68 -32.33 13.13
C ASP A 130 20.71 -32.01 14.24
N THR A 131 20.87 -32.62 15.41
CA THR A 131 20.07 -32.31 16.59
C THR A 131 20.89 -31.52 17.60
N LEU A 132 20.21 -30.67 18.38
CA LEU A 132 20.80 -29.94 19.49
C LEU A 132 20.05 -30.30 20.77
N VAL A 133 20.75 -30.92 21.71
CA VAL A 133 20.19 -31.33 23.00
C VAL A 133 20.87 -30.53 24.10
N ILE A 134 20.13 -29.70 24.82
CA ILE A 134 20.65 -28.91 25.94
C ILE A 134 19.80 -29.20 27.17
N SER A 135 20.38 -29.79 28.20
CA SER A 135 19.72 -30.05 29.47
C SER A 135 20.40 -29.30 30.61
N ASP A 136 19.63 -28.48 31.32
CA ASP A 136 20.09 -27.79 32.53
C ASP A 136 20.05 -28.71 33.75
N GLY A 137 20.83 -28.35 34.77
CA GLY A 137 20.85 -29.00 36.08
C GLY A 137 20.48 -27.94 37.12
N ALA A 138 19.72 -28.30 38.14
CA ALA A 138 19.01 -27.40 39.07
C ALA A 138 19.81 -26.26 39.78
N ALA A 139 21.12 -26.12 39.53
CA ALA A 139 21.99 -25.02 39.95
C ALA A 139 23.23 -24.86 39.02
N ALA A 140 23.05 -24.91 37.69
CA ALA A 140 24.16 -24.86 36.72
C ALA A 140 24.44 -23.44 36.20
N GLY A 141 25.68 -23.20 35.75
CA GLY A 141 26.05 -22.02 34.97
C GLY A 141 25.39 -21.99 33.59
N ASN A 142 25.44 -20.84 32.93
CA ASN A 142 24.71 -20.65 31.67
C ASN A 142 25.31 -21.44 30.51
N MET A 143 24.46 -22.14 29.76
CA MET A 143 24.71 -22.70 28.43
C MET A 143 24.37 -21.66 27.37
N VAL A 144 25.39 -21.14 26.70
CA VAL A 144 25.23 -20.06 25.72
C VAL A 144 25.59 -20.56 24.32
N LEU A 145 24.59 -20.61 23.44
CA LEU A 145 24.79 -20.75 22.01
C LEU A 145 24.67 -19.36 21.37
N SER A 146 25.78 -18.79 20.91
CA SER A 146 25.82 -17.41 20.44
C SER A 146 26.34 -17.29 19.00
N VAL A 147 25.79 -16.34 18.26
CA VAL A 147 26.25 -15.96 16.92
C VAL A 147 26.21 -14.44 16.73
N SER A 148 27.18 -13.92 15.96
CA SER A 148 27.31 -12.47 15.71
C SER A 148 27.27 -12.06 14.23
N THR A 149 28.02 -12.73 13.36
CA THR A 149 28.02 -12.42 11.90
C THR A 149 28.05 -13.67 11.05
N GLY A 150 28.11 -14.83 11.70
CA GLY A 150 28.22 -16.14 11.09
C GLY A 150 26.87 -16.83 11.10
N THR A 151 26.93 -18.16 11.00
CA THR A 151 25.73 -18.97 10.86
C THR A 151 25.71 -20.12 11.86
N ILE A 152 24.56 -20.30 12.52
CA ILE A 152 24.24 -21.51 13.25
C ILE A 152 23.14 -22.23 12.48
N THR A 153 23.28 -23.54 12.28
CA THR A 153 22.25 -24.38 11.65
C THR A 153 22.00 -25.62 12.48
N VAL A 154 20.74 -25.84 12.86
CA VAL A 154 20.27 -27.09 13.48
C VAL A 154 19.27 -27.70 12.50
N THR A 155 19.60 -28.80 11.83
CA THR A 155 18.73 -29.36 10.78
C THR A 155 17.54 -30.14 11.33
N GLY A 156 17.70 -30.76 12.50
CA GLY A 156 16.68 -31.44 13.26
C GLY A 156 16.19 -30.60 14.45
N ASP A 157 15.78 -31.28 15.51
CA ASP A 157 15.14 -30.65 16.67
C ASP A 157 16.15 -30.03 17.65
N VAL A 158 15.75 -28.92 18.25
CA VAL A 158 16.30 -28.42 19.51
C VAL A 158 15.49 -29.02 20.65
N SER A 159 16.14 -29.61 21.65
CA SER A 159 15.45 -30.30 22.74
C SER A 159 16.26 -30.30 24.04
N GLY A 160 15.65 -30.79 25.12
CA GLY A 160 16.29 -31.05 26.40
C GLY A 160 15.40 -30.69 27.59
N THR A 161 15.97 -30.69 28.80
CA THR A 161 15.26 -30.33 30.04
C THR A 161 15.68 -28.94 30.51
N TRP A 162 14.74 -27.98 30.51
CA TRP A 162 14.98 -26.58 30.86
C TRP A 162 14.17 -26.23 32.11
N THR A 163 14.76 -26.44 33.29
CA THR A 163 14.19 -26.11 34.60
C THR A 163 14.33 -24.63 34.96
N ASP A 164 15.33 -23.93 34.41
CA ASP A 164 15.57 -22.50 34.57
C ASP A 164 15.88 -21.84 33.21
N ALA A 165 14.97 -20.97 32.75
CA ALA A 165 15.08 -20.32 31.46
C ALA A 165 16.32 -19.42 31.32
N ALA A 166 16.90 -18.93 32.42
CA ALA A 166 18.11 -18.12 32.37
C ALA A 166 19.36 -18.94 32.04
N GLN A 167 19.34 -20.26 32.24
CA GLN A 167 20.50 -21.12 32.07
C GLN A 167 20.70 -21.57 30.62
N VAL A 168 19.65 -21.74 29.82
CA VAL A 168 19.78 -22.01 28.38
C VAL A 168 19.60 -20.71 27.61
N GLN A 169 20.63 -20.27 26.88
CA GLN A 169 20.61 -18.99 26.16
C GLN A 169 20.96 -19.18 24.69
N PHE A 170 20.08 -18.69 23.83
CA PHE A 170 20.35 -18.49 22.40
C PHE A 170 20.60 -17.01 22.18
N THR A 171 21.77 -16.64 21.69
CA THR A 171 22.16 -15.24 21.50
C THR A 171 22.41 -14.92 20.03
N SER A 172 21.67 -13.97 19.48
CA SER A 172 21.82 -13.48 18.09
C SER A 172 22.18 -12.00 18.06
N THR A 173 23.38 -11.66 17.57
CA THR A 173 23.82 -10.26 17.44
C THR A 173 24.26 -9.97 16.01
N GLY A 174 24.59 -8.72 15.69
CA GLY A 174 25.10 -8.33 14.37
C GLY A 174 24.21 -8.78 13.20
N ASP A 175 24.84 -9.19 12.10
CA ASP A 175 24.17 -9.72 10.90
C ASP A 175 24.25 -11.25 10.87
N SER A 176 23.95 -11.90 12.01
CA SER A 176 23.97 -13.36 12.13
C SER A 176 22.76 -14.07 11.49
N ASP A 177 22.92 -15.35 11.19
CA ASP A 177 21.83 -16.26 10.82
C ASP A 177 21.76 -17.47 11.77
N MET A 178 20.59 -17.72 12.36
CA MET A 178 20.26 -18.94 13.10
C MET A 178 19.17 -19.71 12.35
N ASN A 179 19.50 -20.88 11.81
CA ASN A 179 18.59 -21.70 11.01
C ASN A 179 18.14 -22.93 11.79
N PHE A 180 16.82 -23.14 11.87
CA PHE A 180 16.21 -24.29 12.52
C PHE A 180 15.36 -25.06 11.50
N GLY A 181 15.73 -26.32 11.25
CA GLY A 181 15.04 -27.26 10.38
C GLY A 181 14.06 -28.18 11.10
N GLY A 182 14.18 -28.34 12.42
CA GLY A 182 13.21 -29.03 13.30
C GLY A 182 12.65 -28.12 14.40
N HIS A 183 11.95 -28.68 15.38
CA HIS A 183 11.26 -27.94 16.42
C HIS A 183 12.21 -27.03 17.21
N PHE A 184 11.79 -25.77 17.43
CA PHE A 184 12.45 -24.85 18.36
C PHE A 184 11.51 -24.60 19.54
N PRO A 185 11.74 -25.26 20.70
CA PRO A 185 10.79 -25.24 21.81
C PRO A 185 10.87 -23.94 22.63
N SER A 186 9.91 -23.78 23.54
CA SER A 186 9.88 -22.71 24.54
C SER A 186 10.71 -23.07 25.77
N GLY A 187 11.08 -22.08 26.59
CA GLY A 187 11.60 -22.28 27.93
C GLY A 187 13.08 -21.94 28.12
N ALA A 188 13.79 -21.54 27.05
CA ALA A 188 15.10 -20.93 27.13
C ALA A 188 14.99 -19.39 27.19
N THR A 189 16.13 -18.71 27.31
CA THR A 189 16.27 -17.29 27.00
C THR A 189 16.67 -17.14 25.53
N LEU A 190 15.90 -16.36 24.78
CA LEU A 190 16.31 -15.89 23.46
C LEU A 190 16.71 -14.43 23.60
N ASP A 191 18.01 -14.16 23.54
CA ASP A 191 18.56 -12.83 23.54
C ASP A 191 19.01 -12.47 22.12
N GLY A 192 18.70 -11.27 21.68
CA GLY A 192 19.17 -10.85 20.38
C GLY A 192 18.80 -9.43 20.04
N THR A 193 19.82 -8.60 19.95
CA THR A 193 19.72 -7.22 19.48
C THR A 193 19.92 -7.12 17.96
N GLY A 194 20.23 -8.25 17.29
CA GLY A 194 20.55 -8.33 15.87
C GLY A 194 20.24 -9.70 15.25
N GLY A 195 20.60 -9.87 13.98
CA GLY A 195 20.52 -11.14 13.26
C GLY A 195 19.12 -11.57 12.80
N ARG A 196 19.08 -12.73 12.16
CA ARG A 196 17.91 -13.39 11.60
C ARG A 196 17.79 -14.80 12.13
N ILE A 197 16.56 -15.19 12.49
CA ILE A 197 16.19 -16.56 12.79
C ILE A 197 15.34 -17.09 11.64
N THR A 198 15.74 -18.22 11.06
CA THR A 198 15.08 -18.86 9.93
C THR A 198 14.49 -20.19 10.35
N PHE A 199 13.19 -20.34 10.15
CA PHE A 199 12.46 -21.60 10.25
C PHE A 199 12.33 -22.19 8.85
N ASN A 200 13.05 -23.27 8.54
CA ASN A 200 13.16 -23.79 7.17
C ASN A 200 12.66 -25.23 6.99
N SER A 201 11.91 -25.78 7.94
CA SER A 201 11.39 -27.14 7.83
C SER A 201 10.41 -27.34 6.67
N ALA A 202 10.57 -28.45 5.94
CA ALA A 202 9.58 -28.95 5.00
C ALA A 202 8.39 -29.61 5.73
N ASP A 203 8.60 -30.05 6.97
CA ASP A 203 7.61 -30.69 7.83
C ASP A 203 7.07 -29.70 8.88
N ALA A 204 6.20 -30.18 9.76
CA ALA A 204 5.70 -29.37 10.86
C ALA A 204 6.85 -28.95 11.80
N GLN A 205 6.79 -27.71 12.27
CA GLN A 205 7.80 -27.11 13.15
C GLN A 205 7.12 -26.29 14.23
N ASN A 206 7.74 -26.20 15.40
CA ASN A 206 7.33 -25.28 16.45
C ASN A 206 8.21 -24.04 16.49
N ILE A 207 7.57 -22.91 16.76
CA ILE A 207 8.22 -21.65 17.12
C ILE A 207 7.94 -21.44 18.60
N GLY A 208 9.00 -21.50 19.41
CA GLY A 208 8.93 -21.33 20.84
C GLY A 208 8.35 -19.98 21.28
N ALA A 209 7.83 -19.96 22.50
CA ALA A 209 7.25 -18.79 23.12
C ALA A 209 8.35 -17.89 23.71
N TYR A 210 8.86 -16.96 22.91
CA TYR A 210 9.83 -15.96 23.36
C TYR A 210 9.26 -14.55 23.25
N THR A 211 9.71 -13.67 24.16
CA THR A 211 9.20 -12.30 24.26
C THR A 211 9.40 -11.53 22.96
N THR A 212 10.60 -11.62 22.38
CA THR A 212 10.97 -10.96 21.12
C THR A 212 11.93 -11.82 20.32
N TYR A 213 11.58 -12.09 19.06
CA TYR A 213 12.52 -12.44 18.01
C TYR A 213 12.95 -11.16 17.31
N ASN A 214 14.17 -11.07 16.79
CA ASN A 214 14.55 -9.94 15.93
C ASN A 214 13.96 -10.12 14.51
N ASN A 215 14.78 -10.41 13.50
CA ASN A 215 14.27 -10.72 12.16
C ASN A 215 13.89 -12.20 12.07
N VAL A 216 12.73 -12.50 11.49
CA VAL A 216 12.25 -13.87 11.29
C VAL A 216 12.02 -14.14 9.82
N THR A 217 12.59 -15.25 9.33
CA THR A 217 12.31 -15.81 8.02
C THR A 217 11.66 -17.18 8.14
N LYS A 218 10.68 -17.46 7.29
CA LYS A 218 10.12 -18.80 7.11
C LYS A 218 10.12 -19.16 5.64
N SER A 219 10.78 -20.26 5.30
CA SER A 219 11.11 -20.62 3.91
C SER A 219 10.83 -22.08 3.52
N GLY A 220 10.70 -22.99 4.48
CA GLY A 220 10.34 -24.38 4.19
C GLY A 220 8.86 -24.55 3.85
N ALA A 221 8.46 -25.70 3.30
CA ALA A 221 7.07 -25.96 2.90
C ALA A 221 6.11 -26.19 4.07
N GLY A 222 6.63 -26.61 5.23
CA GLY A 222 5.81 -27.05 6.35
C GLY A 222 5.16 -25.92 7.14
N THR A 223 4.40 -26.29 8.18
CA THR A 223 3.73 -25.34 9.07
C THR A 223 4.59 -25.06 10.29
N ALA A 224 4.99 -23.80 10.47
CA ALA A 224 5.63 -23.32 11.69
C ALA A 224 4.56 -22.76 12.65
N THR A 225 4.40 -23.40 13.80
CA THR A 225 3.31 -23.15 14.74
C THR A 225 3.81 -22.40 15.97
N LEU A 226 3.21 -21.24 16.27
CA LEU A 226 3.53 -20.50 17.49
C LEU A 226 3.02 -21.25 18.73
N LEU A 227 3.91 -21.50 19.69
CA LEU A 227 3.57 -22.11 20.97
C LEU A 227 3.08 -21.09 22.01
N GLY A 228 3.34 -19.79 21.79
CA GLY A 228 3.12 -18.71 22.75
C GLY A 228 2.76 -17.39 22.10
N ALA A 229 2.34 -16.42 22.92
CA ALA A 229 2.36 -15.02 22.50
C ALA A 229 3.77 -14.65 22.06
N THR A 230 3.89 -14.04 20.88
CA THR A 230 5.19 -13.82 20.24
C THR A 230 5.27 -12.44 19.60
N THR A 231 6.40 -11.77 19.76
CA THR A 231 6.74 -10.53 19.05
C THR A 231 7.90 -10.80 18.10
N PHE A 232 7.76 -10.41 16.84
CA PHE A 232 8.85 -10.26 15.89
C PHE A 232 9.22 -8.78 15.85
N GLY A 233 10.23 -8.39 16.64
CA GLY A 233 10.72 -7.02 16.80
C GLY A 233 11.33 -6.45 15.52
N GLY A 234 11.89 -7.31 14.68
CA GLY A 234 12.41 -6.95 13.36
C GLY A 234 11.43 -7.26 12.24
N THR A 235 11.97 -7.64 11.08
CA THR A 235 11.20 -7.99 9.89
C THR A 235 10.58 -9.39 9.99
N LEU A 236 9.44 -9.58 9.33
CA LEU A 236 8.88 -10.89 9.01
C LEU A 236 8.99 -11.14 7.51
N THR A 237 9.72 -12.17 7.11
CA THR A 237 9.79 -12.61 5.70
C THR A 237 9.27 -14.04 5.57
N LEU A 238 8.14 -14.20 4.88
CA LEU A 238 7.51 -15.51 4.69
C LEU A 238 7.58 -15.90 3.22
N THR A 239 8.63 -16.61 2.80
CA THR A 239 8.85 -16.92 1.38
C THR A 239 8.07 -18.14 0.91
N ALA A 240 7.77 -19.08 1.81
CA ALA A 240 6.96 -20.27 1.54
C ALA A 240 6.42 -20.91 2.83
N GLY A 241 5.56 -21.92 2.66
CA GLY A 241 4.93 -22.67 3.75
C GLY A 241 3.98 -21.83 4.58
N THR A 242 3.71 -22.28 5.81
CA THR A 242 2.72 -21.66 6.69
C THR A 242 3.33 -21.16 8.00
N ILE A 243 2.93 -19.98 8.47
CA ILE A 243 2.98 -19.61 9.89
C ILE A 243 1.58 -19.69 10.47
N ALA A 244 1.40 -20.49 11.52
CA ALA A 244 0.14 -20.61 12.24
C ALA A 244 0.24 -19.89 13.59
N THR A 245 -0.53 -18.82 13.79
CA THR A 245 -0.47 -18.06 15.05
C THR A 245 -1.26 -18.70 16.18
N ASN A 246 -2.15 -19.65 15.87
CA ASN A 246 -3.16 -20.16 16.80
C ASN A 246 -3.91 -19.01 17.50
N THR A 247 -4.35 -19.23 18.74
CA THR A 247 -5.03 -18.26 19.61
C THR A 247 -4.11 -17.16 20.15
N GLN A 248 -2.83 -17.14 19.76
CA GLN A 248 -1.82 -16.32 20.41
C GLN A 248 -1.89 -14.86 19.96
N THR A 249 -1.52 -13.96 20.87
CA THR A 249 -1.16 -12.58 20.51
C THR A 249 0.08 -12.63 19.62
N PHE A 250 0.03 -11.92 18.51
CA PHE A 250 1.09 -11.91 17.52
C PHE A 250 1.40 -10.48 17.09
N THR A 251 2.65 -10.08 17.29
CA THR A 251 3.11 -8.73 16.95
C THR A 251 4.28 -8.79 15.97
N VAL A 252 4.26 -7.97 14.93
CA VAL A 252 5.40 -7.71 14.06
C VAL A 252 5.68 -6.22 14.07
N THR A 253 6.87 -5.83 14.50
CA THR A 253 7.23 -4.44 14.68
C THR A 253 7.86 -3.84 13.41
N GLY A 254 8.69 -4.61 12.73
CA GLY A 254 9.27 -4.27 11.44
C GLY A 254 8.36 -4.58 10.24
N ALA A 255 8.92 -4.48 9.04
CA ALA A 255 8.19 -4.75 7.80
C ALA A 255 7.88 -6.24 7.65
N SER A 256 6.70 -6.55 7.11
CA SER A 256 6.25 -7.89 6.76
C SER A 256 6.17 -8.05 5.25
N SER A 257 6.88 -9.06 4.71
CA SER A 257 6.81 -9.47 3.30
C SER A 257 6.38 -10.92 3.23
N ILE A 258 5.20 -11.17 2.67
CA ILE A 258 4.54 -12.48 2.73
C ILE A 258 4.28 -12.99 1.32
N THR A 259 4.79 -14.17 1.00
CA THR A 259 4.53 -14.96 -0.21
C THR A 259 3.93 -16.33 0.13
N GLY A 260 4.17 -16.84 1.34
CA GLY A 260 3.53 -18.05 1.87
C GLY A 260 2.15 -17.80 2.50
N THR A 261 1.74 -18.72 3.36
CA THR A 261 0.47 -18.68 4.08
C THR A 261 0.66 -18.20 5.51
N ILE A 262 -0.12 -17.22 5.95
CA ILE A 262 -0.26 -16.90 7.38
C ILE A 262 -1.70 -17.18 7.83
N THR A 263 -1.85 -18.02 8.85
CA THR A 263 -3.15 -18.36 9.42
C THR A 263 -3.30 -17.75 10.80
N PHE A 264 -4.45 -17.11 11.02
CA PHE A 264 -4.78 -16.43 12.25
C PHE A 264 -5.94 -17.11 12.96
N SER A 265 -6.00 -16.90 14.28
CA SER A 265 -7.18 -17.22 15.10
C SER A 265 -7.58 -16.00 15.95
N THR A 266 -8.13 -16.22 17.13
CA THR A 266 -8.77 -15.19 17.99
C THR A 266 -7.82 -14.20 18.68
N GLY A 267 -6.52 -14.50 18.81
CA GLY A 267 -5.58 -13.60 19.50
C GLY A 267 -5.41 -12.24 18.78
N VAL A 268 -4.97 -11.21 19.51
CA VAL A 268 -4.73 -9.87 18.94
C VAL A 268 -3.57 -9.90 17.95
N LYS A 269 -3.71 -9.22 16.82
CA LYS A 269 -2.71 -9.14 15.75
C LYS A 269 -2.26 -7.69 15.57
N THR A 270 -0.96 -7.44 15.67
CA THR A 270 -0.41 -6.10 15.56
C THR A 270 0.75 -6.09 14.56
N PHE A 271 0.63 -5.27 13.52
CA PHE A 271 1.68 -5.03 12.54
C PHE A 271 1.99 -3.54 12.56
N THR A 272 3.11 -3.12 13.16
CA THR A 272 3.43 -1.67 13.20
C THR A 272 4.20 -1.21 11.97
N GLY A 273 4.98 -2.10 11.35
CA GLY A 273 5.66 -1.83 10.09
C GLY A 273 4.75 -2.04 8.88
N ASN A 274 5.30 -1.77 7.70
CA ASN A 274 4.59 -1.98 6.44
C ASN A 274 4.27 -3.47 6.24
N VAL A 275 3.09 -3.77 5.71
CA VAL A 275 2.64 -5.13 5.38
C VAL A 275 2.49 -5.24 3.87
N THR A 276 3.23 -6.15 3.27
CA THR A 276 3.13 -6.48 1.85
C THR A 276 2.78 -7.95 1.68
N LEU A 277 1.58 -8.20 1.15
CA LEU A 277 1.18 -9.51 0.66
C LEU A 277 1.57 -9.58 -0.81
N ASN A 278 2.60 -10.36 -1.12
CA ASN A 278 3.08 -10.58 -2.48
C ASN A 278 2.14 -11.51 -3.24
N SER A 279 2.32 -11.58 -4.55
CA SER A 279 1.70 -12.63 -5.36
C SER A 279 2.11 -14.00 -4.82
N GLY A 280 1.14 -14.91 -4.67
CA GLY A 280 1.33 -16.21 -4.01
C GLY A 280 0.86 -16.23 -2.55
N ALA A 281 0.77 -15.08 -1.88
CA ALA A 281 0.40 -15.02 -0.48
C ALA A 281 -1.02 -15.54 -0.22
N VAL A 282 -1.17 -16.20 0.93
CA VAL A 282 -2.47 -16.54 1.51
C VAL A 282 -2.56 -15.92 2.90
N TRP A 283 -3.46 -14.95 3.04
CA TRP A 283 -3.82 -14.35 4.32
C TRP A 283 -5.14 -14.94 4.79
N ASP A 284 -5.10 -15.76 5.83
CA ASP A 284 -6.26 -16.49 6.33
C ASP A 284 -6.65 -16.06 7.75
N GLY A 285 -7.61 -15.14 7.83
CA GLY A 285 -8.26 -14.70 9.05
C GLY A 285 -9.60 -15.38 9.32
N SER A 286 -9.91 -16.51 8.68
CA SER A 286 -11.24 -17.14 8.74
C SER A 286 -11.66 -17.63 10.14
N ILE A 287 -10.71 -17.88 11.04
CA ILE A 287 -10.98 -18.47 12.36
C ILE A 287 -11.16 -17.37 13.41
N GLY A 288 -12.42 -17.05 13.71
CA GLY A 288 -12.79 -16.20 14.84
C GLY A 288 -12.63 -14.69 14.61
N ALA A 289 -13.09 -13.91 15.59
CA ALA A 289 -13.15 -12.44 15.51
C ALA A 289 -11.90 -11.76 16.09
N GLY A 290 -10.70 -12.24 15.71
CA GLY A 290 -9.45 -11.61 16.14
C GLY A 290 -9.35 -10.16 15.66
N THR A 291 -8.80 -9.27 16.50
CA THR A 291 -8.61 -7.84 16.17
C THR A 291 -7.25 -7.60 15.54
N TYR A 292 -7.20 -6.64 14.61
CA TYR A 292 -5.99 -6.27 13.86
C TYR A 292 -5.66 -4.80 14.09
N THR A 293 -4.37 -4.51 14.24
CA THR A 293 -3.81 -3.16 14.23
C THR A 293 -2.73 -3.08 13.16
N ILE A 294 -2.88 -2.19 12.18
CA ILE A 294 -1.96 -2.01 11.05
C ILE A 294 -1.42 -0.58 11.08
N GLY A 295 -0.14 -0.45 11.46
CA GLY A 295 0.61 0.79 11.70
C GLY A 295 1.31 1.39 10.48
N GLY A 296 1.58 0.54 9.48
CA GLY A 296 2.33 0.87 8.28
C GLY A 296 1.46 0.93 7.03
N ASP A 297 2.12 1.03 5.88
CA ASP A 297 1.46 0.88 4.59
C ASP A 297 0.98 -0.56 4.42
N TRP A 298 -0.20 -0.72 3.83
CA TRP A 298 -0.81 -2.00 3.52
C TRP A 298 -0.81 -2.22 2.02
N THR A 299 -0.24 -3.31 1.53
CA THR A 299 -0.29 -3.68 0.12
C THR A 299 -0.79 -5.11 -0.03
N ASN A 300 -1.96 -5.28 -0.66
CA ASN A 300 -2.57 -6.58 -0.88
C ASN A 300 -2.48 -7.01 -2.35
N ASN A 301 -1.49 -7.85 -2.66
CA ASN A 301 -1.38 -8.56 -3.94
C ASN A 301 -1.52 -10.08 -3.75
N ALA A 302 -2.18 -10.50 -2.66
CA ALA A 302 -2.31 -11.90 -2.31
C ALA A 302 -3.11 -12.69 -3.36
N THR A 303 -2.82 -13.98 -3.46
CA THR A 303 -3.66 -14.92 -4.21
C THR A 303 -5.00 -15.10 -3.50
N THR A 304 -4.95 -15.20 -2.16
CA THR A 304 -6.14 -15.32 -1.32
C THR A 304 -6.04 -14.38 -0.14
N PHE A 305 -7.08 -13.57 0.06
CA PHE A 305 -7.23 -12.71 1.22
C PHE A 305 -8.59 -12.96 1.87
N THR A 306 -8.57 -13.51 3.08
CA THR A 306 -9.75 -13.70 3.92
C THR A 306 -9.56 -12.91 5.21
N ALA A 307 -10.28 -11.81 5.37
CA ALA A 307 -10.26 -11.03 6.60
C ALA A 307 -11.04 -11.75 7.72
N SER A 308 -10.68 -11.47 8.98
CA SER A 308 -11.52 -11.86 10.12
C SER A 308 -12.78 -11.01 10.20
N THR A 309 -13.76 -11.45 10.99
CA THR A 309 -14.93 -10.62 11.34
C THR A 309 -14.65 -9.61 12.45
N GLY A 310 -13.46 -9.66 13.06
CA GLY A 310 -13.03 -8.74 14.09
C GLY A 310 -12.68 -7.35 13.54
N LEU A 311 -12.51 -6.39 14.45
CA LEU A 311 -12.17 -5.02 14.09
C LEU A 311 -10.73 -4.93 13.53
N HIS A 312 -10.59 -4.30 12.36
CA HIS A 312 -9.31 -3.93 11.78
C HIS A 312 -9.08 -2.42 11.96
N THR A 313 -8.06 -2.07 12.72
CA THR A 313 -7.67 -0.69 12.99
C THR A 313 -6.48 -0.34 12.13
N PHE A 314 -6.62 0.62 11.22
CA PHE A 314 -5.48 1.23 10.56
C PHE A 314 -5.05 2.45 11.38
N ASN A 315 -3.81 2.42 11.82
CA ASN A 315 -3.16 3.48 12.56
C ASN A 315 -1.87 3.87 11.83
N GLY A 316 -1.42 5.10 12.00
CA GLY A 316 -0.15 5.54 11.43
C GLY A 316 0.04 7.02 11.70
N ALA A 317 1.17 7.43 12.27
CA ALA A 317 1.36 8.84 12.62
C ALA A 317 1.43 9.77 11.39
N THR A 318 1.93 9.23 10.27
CA THR A 318 1.99 9.91 8.96
C THR A 318 0.89 9.41 8.05
N THR A 319 0.71 10.05 6.90
CA THR A 319 -0.16 9.48 5.85
C THR A 319 0.31 8.07 5.48
N LYS A 320 -0.61 7.10 5.47
CA LYS A 320 -0.37 5.71 5.05
C LYS A 320 -1.19 5.34 3.83
N THR A 321 -0.71 4.36 3.07
CA THR A 321 -1.36 3.88 1.86
C THR A 321 -2.00 2.50 2.08
N ILE A 322 -3.23 2.34 1.61
CA ILE A 322 -3.92 1.07 1.42
C ILE A 322 -3.88 0.78 -0.08
N GLY A 323 -2.98 -0.10 -0.48
CA GLY A 323 -2.64 -0.40 -1.86
C GLY A 323 -2.79 -1.87 -2.23
N GLY A 324 -2.35 -2.19 -3.45
CA GLY A 324 -2.36 -3.53 -4.02
C GLY A 324 -3.52 -3.80 -4.98
N THR A 325 -3.36 -4.83 -5.81
CA THR A 325 -4.30 -5.18 -6.89
C THR A 325 -5.41 -6.12 -6.44
N THR A 326 -5.20 -6.88 -5.37
CA THR A 326 -6.21 -7.76 -4.78
C THR A 326 -7.12 -6.94 -3.88
N ALA A 327 -8.44 -7.07 -4.06
CA ALA A 327 -9.41 -6.34 -3.26
C ALA A 327 -9.24 -6.63 -1.77
N THR A 328 -9.11 -5.58 -0.96
CA THR A 328 -9.07 -5.69 0.50
C THR A 328 -10.50 -5.63 1.02
N ILE A 329 -11.09 -6.79 1.31
CA ILE A 329 -12.47 -6.91 1.77
C ILE A 329 -12.45 -7.22 3.27
N ILE A 330 -12.86 -6.26 4.10
CA ILE A 330 -12.80 -6.36 5.56
C ILE A 330 -14.17 -6.01 6.15
N PRO A 331 -14.76 -6.81 7.05
CA PRO A 331 -16.06 -6.51 7.64
C PRO A 331 -16.11 -5.17 8.39
N SER A 332 -15.16 -4.91 9.30
CA SER A 332 -15.17 -3.73 10.16
C SER A 332 -13.80 -3.06 10.17
N VAL A 333 -13.76 -1.78 9.77
CA VAL A 333 -12.55 -0.96 9.67
C VAL A 333 -12.70 0.31 10.50
N THR A 334 -11.66 0.65 11.26
CA THR A 334 -11.52 1.97 11.89
C THR A 334 -10.19 2.61 11.49
N ILE A 335 -10.26 3.86 11.06
CA ILE A 335 -9.10 4.74 10.85
C ILE A 335 -9.04 5.71 12.03
N VAL A 336 -7.99 5.64 12.85
CA VAL A 336 -7.95 6.37 14.15
C VAL A 336 -6.74 7.28 14.34
N THR A 337 -5.66 7.11 13.57
CA THR A 337 -4.44 7.92 13.70
C THR A 337 -3.85 8.17 12.34
N GLY A 338 -3.64 9.45 12.01
CA GLY A 338 -3.09 9.93 10.74
C GLY A 338 -3.96 9.66 9.52
N ASN A 339 -3.67 10.39 8.45
CA ASN A 339 -4.42 10.27 7.20
C ASN A 339 -4.13 8.91 6.54
N HIS A 340 -5.11 8.39 5.81
CA HIS A 340 -4.94 7.19 5.01
C HIS A 340 -5.39 7.46 3.58
N SER A 341 -4.79 6.77 2.61
CA SER A 341 -5.16 6.89 1.20
C SER A 341 -5.32 5.51 0.58
N VAL A 342 -6.46 5.25 -0.06
CA VAL A 342 -6.65 4.08 -0.91
C VAL A 342 -6.10 4.42 -2.30
N ASP A 343 -5.09 3.69 -2.74
CA ASP A 343 -4.37 3.95 -4.00
C ASP A 343 -5.28 3.77 -5.24
N ALA A 344 -4.92 4.40 -6.36
CA ALA A 344 -5.73 4.50 -7.57
C ALA A 344 -6.09 3.15 -8.20
N SER A 345 -5.23 2.15 -8.09
CA SER A 345 -5.47 0.78 -8.58
C SER A 345 -6.11 -0.15 -7.54
N SER A 346 -6.42 0.35 -6.34
CA SER A 346 -6.79 -0.46 -5.19
C SER A 346 -8.26 -0.38 -4.85
N THR A 347 -8.78 -1.47 -4.27
CA THR A 347 -10.17 -1.58 -3.82
C THR A 347 -10.22 -1.92 -2.34
N LEU A 348 -10.95 -1.12 -1.57
CA LEU A 348 -11.30 -1.37 -0.18
C LEU A 348 -12.82 -1.55 -0.06
N THR A 349 -13.27 -2.72 0.38
CA THR A 349 -14.68 -3.00 0.63
C THR A 349 -14.89 -3.28 2.11
N VAL A 350 -15.79 -2.52 2.73
CA VAL A 350 -16.13 -2.62 4.15
C VAL A 350 -17.58 -2.98 4.32
N ALA A 351 -17.83 -4.20 4.82
CA ALA A 351 -19.17 -4.79 4.80
C ALA A 351 -20.09 -4.26 5.92
N THR A 352 -19.55 -4.05 7.12
CA THR A 352 -20.31 -3.77 8.33
C THR A 352 -20.16 -2.32 8.78
N ALA A 353 -18.94 -1.87 9.04
CA ALA A 353 -18.69 -0.53 9.56
C ALA A 353 -17.36 0.04 9.09
N LEU A 354 -17.41 1.12 8.32
CA LEU A 354 -16.26 1.96 8.02
C LEU A 354 -16.32 3.22 8.90
N THR A 355 -15.43 3.29 9.87
CA THR A 355 -15.36 4.44 10.79
C THR A 355 -14.06 5.22 10.58
N VAL A 356 -14.14 6.53 10.42
CA VAL A 356 -12.97 7.43 10.42
C VAL A 356 -13.09 8.36 11.61
N THR A 357 -12.15 8.28 12.56
CA THR A 357 -12.22 9.03 13.82
C THR A 357 -11.01 9.94 14.00
N GLY A 358 -11.23 11.05 14.70
CA GLY A 358 -10.22 12.05 15.03
C GLY A 358 -10.30 13.30 14.16
N ALA A 359 -10.19 14.46 14.81
CA ALA A 359 -10.26 15.75 14.12
C ALA A 359 -9.10 15.89 13.13
N GLY A 360 -9.41 16.23 11.88
CA GLY A 360 -8.43 16.38 10.81
C GLY A 360 -7.91 15.07 10.21
N ILE A 361 -8.35 13.92 10.72
CA ILE A 361 -8.03 12.61 10.13
C ILE A 361 -8.94 12.36 8.95
N THR A 362 -8.34 12.01 7.81
CA THR A 362 -9.07 11.77 6.56
C THR A 362 -8.66 10.45 5.91
N LEU A 363 -9.64 9.78 5.33
CA LEU A 363 -9.44 8.69 4.39
C LEU A 363 -9.66 9.23 2.97
N THR A 364 -8.58 9.30 2.20
CA THR A 364 -8.60 9.76 0.81
C THR A 364 -8.81 8.57 -0.13
N ASN A 365 -9.84 8.63 -0.96
CA ASN A 365 -10.14 7.62 -1.96
C ASN A 365 -9.57 8.03 -3.32
N ASN A 366 -8.50 7.39 -3.77
CA ASN A 366 -8.02 7.53 -5.15
C ASN A 366 -8.41 6.32 -6.02
N GLY A 367 -8.70 5.17 -5.43
CA GLY A 367 -9.18 3.96 -6.11
C GLY A 367 -10.68 3.74 -5.95
N ALA A 368 -11.06 2.61 -5.36
CA ALA A 368 -12.44 2.28 -5.05
C ALA A 368 -12.64 2.00 -3.56
N ILE A 369 -13.61 2.69 -2.94
CA ILE A 369 -14.08 2.39 -1.58
C ILE A 369 -15.55 1.99 -1.67
N THR A 370 -15.92 0.88 -1.03
CA THR A 370 -17.32 0.49 -0.81
C THR A 370 -17.59 0.40 0.68
N ALA A 371 -18.45 1.28 1.21
CA ALA A 371 -18.98 1.21 2.56
C ALA A 371 -20.40 0.65 2.49
N THR A 372 -20.56 -0.65 2.76
CA THR A 372 -21.80 -1.37 2.45
C THR A 372 -22.92 -1.07 3.44
N ALA A 373 -22.64 -1.06 4.74
CA ALA A 373 -23.69 -0.91 5.76
C ALA A 373 -23.56 0.37 6.59
N SER A 374 -22.35 0.91 6.78
CA SER A 374 -22.17 2.12 7.57
C SER A 374 -20.91 2.90 7.17
N LEU A 375 -21.03 4.23 7.10
CA LEU A 375 -19.93 5.18 6.98
C LEU A 375 -20.07 6.30 8.03
N THR A 376 -19.26 6.23 9.09
CA THR A 376 -19.42 7.10 10.28
C THR A 376 -18.10 7.68 10.80
N GLY A 377 -18.20 8.63 11.72
CA GLY A 377 -17.13 9.04 12.62
C GLY A 377 -16.78 10.53 12.59
N THR A 378 -15.88 10.92 13.51
CA THR A 378 -15.49 12.33 13.71
C THR A 378 -14.41 12.83 12.73
N GLY A 379 -13.91 11.96 11.85
CA GLY A 379 -12.96 12.28 10.81
C GLY A 379 -13.61 12.62 9.47
N GLY A 380 -12.91 12.30 8.37
CA GLY A 380 -13.31 12.71 7.03
C GLY A 380 -13.08 11.69 5.91
N ILE A 381 -13.86 11.83 4.83
CA ILE A 381 -13.63 11.17 3.55
C ILE A 381 -13.40 12.23 2.47
N ILE A 382 -12.34 12.02 1.69
CA ILE A 382 -12.02 12.83 0.51
C ILE A 382 -12.04 11.92 -0.72
N ASN A 383 -12.96 12.14 -1.64
CA ASN A 383 -13.01 11.42 -2.90
C ASN A 383 -12.12 12.13 -3.93
N GLY A 384 -10.93 11.58 -4.20
CA GLY A 384 -9.97 12.09 -5.17
C GLY A 384 -10.46 11.92 -6.61
N ALA A 385 -9.81 12.58 -7.58
CA ALA A 385 -10.27 12.69 -8.97
C ALA A 385 -10.55 11.35 -9.69
N THR A 386 -9.85 10.28 -9.32
CA THR A 386 -10.03 8.92 -9.85
C THR A 386 -10.90 8.04 -8.95
N GLY A 387 -11.26 8.54 -7.77
CA GLY A 387 -11.95 7.81 -6.71
C GLY A 387 -13.39 7.47 -7.07
N THR A 388 -13.77 6.22 -6.85
CA THR A 388 -15.17 5.76 -6.81
C THR A 388 -15.54 5.39 -5.39
N LEU A 389 -16.46 6.14 -4.79
CA LEU A 389 -16.98 5.89 -3.45
C LEU A 389 -18.41 5.32 -3.57
N THR A 390 -18.61 4.08 -3.12
CA THR A 390 -19.92 3.42 -3.08
C THR A 390 -20.43 3.35 -1.65
N ILE A 391 -21.65 3.80 -1.43
CA ILE A 391 -22.30 3.94 -0.13
C ILE A 391 -23.61 3.16 -0.17
N GLY A 392 -23.65 2.07 0.60
CA GLY A 392 -24.87 1.31 0.89
C GLY A 392 -25.53 1.70 2.21
N ASP A 393 -24.97 2.63 2.97
CA ASP A 393 -25.55 3.17 4.21
C ASP A 393 -26.78 4.06 3.92
N ASP A 394 -27.80 4.04 4.79
CA ASP A 394 -28.97 4.94 4.68
C ASP A 394 -28.57 6.39 4.95
N VAL A 395 -27.82 6.62 6.04
CA VAL A 395 -27.39 7.95 6.47
C VAL A 395 -25.89 7.94 6.76
N VAL A 396 -25.14 8.66 5.92
CA VAL A 396 -23.70 8.87 6.13
C VAL A 396 -23.51 9.86 7.28
N ASP A 397 -22.76 9.50 8.33
CA ASP A 397 -22.50 10.35 9.49
C ASP A 397 -20.99 10.56 9.73
N ILE A 398 -20.34 11.25 8.79
CA ILE A 398 -18.94 11.65 8.89
C ILE A 398 -18.81 13.17 8.99
N THR A 399 -17.79 13.67 9.69
CA THR A 399 -17.64 15.12 9.90
C THR A 399 -17.23 15.85 8.62
N VAL A 400 -16.26 15.32 7.89
CA VAL A 400 -15.81 15.89 6.60
C VAL A 400 -16.19 14.96 5.46
N PHE A 401 -16.92 15.50 4.48
CA PHE A 401 -17.26 14.78 3.25
C PHE A 401 -16.94 15.68 2.06
N THR A 402 -15.92 15.31 1.27
CA THR A 402 -15.44 16.08 0.12
C THR A 402 -15.52 15.22 -1.15
N ALA A 403 -16.39 15.60 -2.08
CA ALA A 403 -16.59 14.90 -3.37
C ALA A 403 -16.43 15.82 -4.58
N THR A 404 -15.66 16.91 -4.46
CA THR A 404 -15.57 17.98 -5.48
C THR A 404 -14.50 17.79 -6.55
N ALA A 405 -13.55 16.87 -6.36
CA ALA A 405 -12.48 16.65 -7.33
C ALA A 405 -13.05 16.18 -8.68
N ALA A 406 -12.84 16.96 -9.74
CA ALA A 406 -13.36 16.66 -11.06
C ALA A 406 -12.88 15.28 -11.54
N GLY A 407 -13.83 14.46 -11.99
CA GLY A 407 -13.59 13.08 -12.43
C GLY A 407 -14.10 12.03 -11.43
N ASN A 408 -14.15 12.36 -10.14
CA ASN A 408 -14.55 11.40 -9.12
C ASN A 408 -16.03 11.00 -9.27
N THR A 409 -16.39 9.85 -8.70
CA THR A 409 -17.77 9.36 -8.66
C THR A 409 -18.17 8.95 -7.24
N VAL A 410 -19.35 9.39 -6.81
CA VAL A 410 -20.02 8.85 -5.61
C VAL A 410 -21.28 8.11 -6.03
N VAL A 411 -21.47 6.90 -5.49
CA VAL A 411 -22.59 6.01 -5.78
C VAL A 411 -23.37 5.74 -4.50
N TYR A 412 -24.66 6.04 -4.50
CA TYR A 412 -25.62 5.64 -3.48
C TYR A 412 -26.40 4.44 -4.00
N ASN A 413 -26.23 3.26 -3.39
CA ASN A 413 -26.74 2.00 -3.94
C ASN A 413 -27.53 1.11 -2.97
N LEU A 414 -27.92 1.63 -1.80
CA LEU A 414 -28.69 0.85 -0.83
C LEU A 414 -29.95 0.25 -1.48
N ALA A 415 -30.32 -0.98 -1.11
CA ALA A 415 -31.62 -1.54 -1.50
C ALA A 415 -32.69 -1.01 -0.55
N GLY A 416 -33.36 0.10 -0.93
CA GLY A 416 -34.32 0.78 -0.08
C GLY A 416 -34.17 2.30 -0.10
N ALA A 417 -34.96 2.96 0.76
CA ALA A 417 -34.82 4.40 0.95
C ALA A 417 -33.40 4.75 1.42
N GLN A 418 -32.84 5.83 0.91
CA GLN A 418 -31.48 6.27 1.24
C GLN A 418 -31.40 7.79 1.18
N THR A 419 -30.71 8.39 2.14
CA THR A 419 -30.45 9.83 2.14
C THR A 419 -29.10 10.12 1.48
N VAL A 420 -29.11 10.94 0.43
CA VAL A 420 -27.87 11.43 -0.18
C VAL A 420 -27.26 12.43 0.78
N ARG A 421 -25.98 12.25 1.12
CA ARG A 421 -25.30 13.10 2.09
C ARG A 421 -25.20 14.53 1.53
N ASP A 422 -25.65 15.50 2.30
CA ASP A 422 -25.26 16.87 2.04
C ASP A 422 -23.80 17.04 2.48
N GLY A 423 -22.88 17.18 1.53
CA GLY A 423 -21.46 17.37 1.82
C GLY A 423 -21.23 18.70 2.56
N THR A 424 -20.00 18.96 3.02
CA THR A 424 -19.65 20.27 3.62
C THR A 424 -19.92 21.46 2.69
N THR A 425 -20.06 21.20 1.40
CA THR A 425 -20.27 22.16 0.32
C THR A 425 -21.48 21.85 -0.57
N SER A 426 -22.28 20.83 -0.25
CA SER A 426 -23.44 20.40 -1.08
C SER A 426 -23.10 20.07 -2.54
N THR A 427 -21.88 19.60 -2.80
CA THR A 427 -21.33 19.48 -4.17
C THR A 427 -20.71 18.11 -4.45
N TYR A 428 -20.98 17.58 -5.64
CA TYR A 428 -20.41 16.34 -6.19
C TYR A 428 -19.76 16.59 -7.55
N SER A 429 -18.73 15.81 -7.92
CA SER A 429 -18.28 15.73 -9.32
C SER A 429 -19.26 14.89 -10.13
N ASN A 430 -19.25 13.56 -9.99
CA ASN A 430 -20.29 12.68 -10.52
C ASN A 430 -21.08 12.05 -9.37
N LEU A 431 -22.40 12.03 -9.50
CA LEU A 431 -23.30 11.42 -8.53
C LEU A 431 -24.13 10.33 -9.23
N THR A 432 -24.17 9.14 -8.64
CA THR A 432 -24.96 8.02 -9.13
C THR A 432 -25.94 7.54 -8.06
N LEU A 433 -27.22 7.49 -8.42
CA LEU A 433 -28.31 6.97 -7.61
C LEU A 433 -28.73 5.63 -8.21
N SER A 434 -28.50 4.54 -7.49
CA SER A 434 -28.64 3.16 -7.99
C SER A 434 -29.27 2.24 -6.93
N GLY A 435 -29.32 0.93 -7.20
CA GLY A 435 -30.00 -0.02 -6.31
C GLY A 435 -31.52 0.07 -6.48
N SER A 436 -32.26 0.15 -5.38
CA SER A 436 -33.73 0.28 -5.39
C SER A 436 -34.19 1.30 -4.35
N GLY A 437 -35.48 1.63 -4.37
CA GLY A 437 -36.07 2.59 -3.44
C GLY A 437 -35.71 4.04 -3.74
N THR A 438 -36.22 4.93 -2.90
CA THR A 438 -36.08 6.38 -3.08
C THR A 438 -34.74 6.89 -2.56
N LYS A 439 -34.02 7.67 -3.37
CA LYS A 439 -32.78 8.37 -3.04
C LYS A 439 -33.08 9.84 -2.84
N THR A 440 -33.00 10.32 -1.61
CA THR A 440 -33.47 11.65 -1.23
C THR A 440 -32.31 12.64 -1.14
N LEU A 441 -32.34 13.67 -1.97
CA LEU A 441 -31.48 14.85 -1.87
C LEU A 441 -32.24 15.89 -1.04
N THR A 442 -31.86 16.03 0.23
CA THR A 442 -32.60 16.83 1.22
C THR A 442 -32.35 18.34 1.11
N ALA A 443 -31.34 18.75 0.35
CA ALA A 443 -30.98 20.14 0.08
C ALA A 443 -30.58 20.33 -1.39
N ALA A 444 -30.49 21.58 -1.81
CA ALA A 444 -30.03 21.94 -3.15
C ALA A 444 -28.60 21.43 -3.38
N THR A 445 -28.44 20.54 -4.35
CA THR A 445 -27.17 19.86 -4.61
C THR A 445 -26.58 20.29 -5.96
N ILE A 446 -25.30 20.63 -5.97
CA ILE A 446 -24.56 20.98 -7.19
C ILE A 446 -23.77 19.76 -7.67
N ILE A 447 -24.13 19.22 -8.84
CA ILE A 447 -23.39 18.15 -9.50
C ILE A 447 -22.56 18.75 -10.62
N GLY A 448 -21.26 18.95 -10.38
CA GLY A 448 -20.33 19.59 -11.32
C GLY A 448 -20.15 18.83 -12.63
N GLN A 449 -20.51 17.54 -12.70
CA GLN A 449 -20.47 16.75 -13.93
C GLN A 449 -21.78 15.98 -14.16
N THR A 450 -21.80 14.66 -13.95
CA THR A 450 -22.96 13.82 -14.33
C THR A 450 -23.77 13.40 -13.12
N LEU A 451 -25.09 13.62 -13.15
CA LEU A 451 -26.06 12.90 -12.33
C LEU A 451 -26.57 11.69 -13.11
N SER A 452 -26.45 10.49 -12.55
CA SER A 452 -27.01 9.26 -13.12
C SER A 452 -28.05 8.67 -12.19
N ILE A 453 -29.26 8.42 -12.67
CA ILE A 453 -30.36 7.81 -11.92
C ILE A 453 -30.71 6.45 -12.51
N ALA A 454 -30.73 5.44 -11.65
CA ALA A 454 -30.96 4.04 -11.96
C ALA A 454 -30.16 3.54 -13.19
N PRO A 455 -28.84 3.82 -13.31
CA PRO A 455 -28.05 3.20 -14.38
C PRO A 455 -28.08 1.67 -14.29
N THR A 456 -28.26 1.17 -13.07
CA THR A 456 -28.67 -0.20 -12.74
C THR A 456 -29.76 -0.12 -11.67
N GLY A 457 -30.64 -1.14 -11.62
CA GLY A 457 -31.72 -1.21 -10.64
C GLY A 457 -32.92 -0.31 -10.95
N THR A 458 -33.69 0.05 -9.92
CA THR A 458 -34.99 0.75 -10.01
C THR A 458 -35.08 1.96 -9.08
N ALA A 459 -33.94 2.50 -8.66
CA ALA A 459 -33.90 3.66 -7.78
C ALA A 459 -34.60 4.88 -8.38
N THR A 460 -35.34 5.61 -7.55
CA THR A 460 -35.93 6.91 -7.89
C THR A 460 -35.24 8.02 -7.12
N ALA A 461 -35.22 9.24 -7.65
CA ALA A 461 -34.70 10.42 -6.97
C ALA A 461 -35.83 11.26 -6.39
N THR A 462 -35.65 11.75 -5.17
CA THR A 462 -36.45 12.84 -4.59
C THR A 462 -35.55 14.05 -4.43
N LEU A 463 -35.93 15.15 -5.09
CA LEU A 463 -35.21 16.41 -5.02
C LEU A 463 -35.96 17.37 -4.10
N VAL A 464 -35.25 18.03 -3.20
CA VAL A 464 -35.79 19.15 -2.42
C VAL A 464 -35.35 20.47 -3.06
N GLY A 465 -36.31 21.37 -3.28
CA GLY A 465 -36.08 22.67 -3.89
C GLY A 465 -35.72 22.62 -5.38
N ASN A 466 -35.46 23.79 -5.96
CA ASN A 466 -35.27 23.97 -7.40
C ASN A 466 -33.86 24.45 -7.80
N ALA A 467 -32.92 24.45 -6.85
CA ALA A 467 -31.54 24.90 -7.07
C ALA A 467 -30.55 23.74 -7.31
N ASN A 468 -31.07 22.53 -7.61
CA ASN A 468 -30.21 21.42 -7.99
C ASN A 468 -29.68 21.64 -9.41
N THR A 469 -28.40 21.37 -9.64
CA THR A 469 -27.77 21.57 -10.97
C THR A 469 -26.93 20.35 -11.37
N ALA A 470 -26.89 20.05 -12.66
CA ALA A 470 -25.98 19.07 -13.24
C ALA A 470 -25.49 19.48 -14.63
N ASN A 471 -24.26 19.14 -15.00
CA ASN A 471 -23.79 19.33 -16.38
C ASN A 471 -24.38 18.29 -17.35
N LYS A 472 -24.62 17.07 -16.86
CA LYS A 472 -25.26 15.99 -17.63
C LYS A 472 -26.21 15.21 -16.74
N LEU A 473 -27.36 14.79 -17.29
CA LEU A 473 -28.29 13.86 -16.67
C LEU A 473 -28.32 12.55 -17.47
N LYS A 474 -28.24 11.41 -16.77
CA LYS A 474 -28.48 10.08 -17.33
C LYS A 474 -29.62 9.40 -16.59
N LEU A 475 -30.59 8.86 -17.31
CA LEU A 475 -31.68 8.04 -16.76
C LEU A 475 -31.59 6.65 -17.39
N ALA A 476 -31.50 5.60 -16.57
CA ALA A 476 -31.21 4.23 -17.03
C ALA A 476 -30.05 4.14 -18.02
N GLY A 477 -28.94 4.81 -17.68
CA GLY A 477 -27.72 4.85 -18.49
C GLY A 477 -27.80 5.77 -19.73
N SER A 478 -28.99 6.22 -20.12
CA SER A 478 -29.20 7.05 -21.32
C SER A 478 -29.06 8.53 -21.00
N THR A 479 -28.14 9.22 -21.69
CA THR A 479 -27.95 10.67 -21.58
C THR A 479 -29.20 11.43 -22.04
N LYS A 480 -29.57 12.47 -21.28
CA LYS A 480 -30.72 13.32 -21.56
C LYS A 480 -30.29 14.70 -22.03
N THR A 481 -31.20 15.36 -22.74
CA THR A 481 -31.05 16.74 -23.20
C THR A 481 -30.98 17.70 -22.02
N SER A 482 -30.40 18.87 -22.27
CA SER A 482 -30.39 19.98 -21.32
C SER A 482 -31.80 20.50 -21.05
N GLY A 483 -31.95 21.23 -19.95
CA GLY A 483 -33.23 21.77 -19.48
C GLY A 483 -33.58 21.30 -18.05
N THR A 484 -34.73 21.73 -17.56
CA THR A 484 -35.18 21.41 -16.20
C THR A 484 -35.93 20.07 -16.17
N TRP A 485 -35.47 19.15 -15.32
CA TRP A 485 -36.06 17.81 -15.13
C TRP A 485 -36.63 17.65 -13.72
N GLY A 486 -37.70 16.86 -13.59
CA GLY A 486 -38.29 16.55 -12.29
C GLY A 486 -39.47 15.58 -12.36
N SER A 487 -40.23 15.48 -11.27
CA SER A 487 -41.50 14.73 -11.24
C SER A 487 -42.66 15.58 -11.79
N THR A 488 -43.82 14.97 -12.02
CA THR A 488 -45.05 15.72 -12.34
C THR A 488 -45.53 16.64 -11.21
N GLY A 489 -45.01 16.47 -9.99
CA GLY A 489 -45.28 17.32 -8.83
C GLY A 489 -44.31 18.50 -8.66
N SER A 490 -43.38 18.70 -9.60
CA SER A 490 -42.37 19.77 -9.50
C SER A 490 -43.03 21.15 -9.45
N THR A 491 -42.53 22.03 -8.57
CA THR A 491 -43.12 23.35 -8.29
C THR A 491 -42.77 24.42 -9.31
N LEU A 492 -41.64 24.28 -10.01
CA LEU A 492 -41.36 25.01 -11.25
C LEU A 492 -41.75 24.14 -12.45
N PRO A 493 -42.16 24.74 -13.59
CA PRO A 493 -42.46 23.97 -14.78
C PRO A 493 -41.18 23.29 -15.27
N ALA A 494 -40.97 22.04 -14.87
CA ALA A 494 -39.93 21.21 -15.43
C ALA A 494 -40.23 21.05 -16.92
N ALA A 495 -39.28 21.42 -17.78
CA ALA A 495 -39.39 21.21 -19.22
C ALA A 495 -39.61 19.71 -19.54
N HIS A 496 -39.11 18.84 -18.67
CA HIS A 496 -39.23 17.40 -18.79
C HIS A 496 -39.63 16.75 -17.45
N THR A 497 -40.82 16.15 -17.39
CA THR A 497 -41.27 15.38 -16.22
C THR A 497 -41.12 13.88 -16.45
N ASN A 498 -40.58 13.14 -15.47
CA ASN A 498 -40.43 11.69 -15.57
C ASN A 498 -40.58 10.98 -14.22
N ASN A 499 -41.78 10.44 -13.95
CA ASN A 499 -42.09 9.76 -12.69
C ASN A 499 -41.48 8.36 -12.54
N THR A 500 -40.81 7.83 -13.58
CA THR A 500 -40.07 6.56 -13.48
C THR A 500 -38.77 6.74 -12.72
N TYR A 501 -38.13 7.90 -12.83
CA TYR A 501 -36.84 8.19 -12.20
C TYR A 501 -36.89 9.27 -11.15
N PHE A 502 -37.96 10.08 -11.12
CA PHE A 502 -38.25 11.02 -10.05
C PHE A 502 -39.48 10.55 -9.27
N LEU A 503 -39.43 10.58 -7.94
CA LEU A 503 -40.55 10.12 -7.12
C LEU A 503 -41.82 10.93 -7.41
N VAL A 504 -42.96 10.24 -7.57
CA VAL A 504 -44.26 10.87 -7.76
C VAL A 504 -44.57 11.82 -6.60
N GLY A 505 -44.91 13.07 -6.92
CA GLY A 505 -45.23 14.10 -5.92
C GLY A 505 -44.03 14.85 -5.35
N ALA A 506 -42.79 14.52 -5.77
CA ALA A 506 -41.62 15.30 -5.40
C ALA A 506 -41.69 16.71 -6.00
N THR A 507 -41.48 17.73 -5.16
CA THR A 507 -41.70 19.14 -5.50
C THR A 507 -40.48 19.85 -6.10
N GLY A 508 -39.29 19.26 -5.94
CA GLY A 508 -38.05 19.80 -6.45
C GLY A 508 -37.74 19.40 -7.89
N SER A 509 -36.78 20.11 -8.47
CA SER A 509 -36.33 19.93 -9.85
C SER A 509 -34.82 20.08 -9.96
N ILE A 510 -34.26 19.64 -11.08
CA ILE A 510 -32.84 19.80 -11.44
C ILE A 510 -32.68 20.51 -12.77
N ASP A 511 -31.80 21.51 -12.80
CA ASP A 511 -31.39 22.19 -14.04
C ASP A 511 -30.18 21.50 -14.67
N VAL A 512 -30.34 21.02 -15.90
CA VAL A 512 -29.29 20.35 -16.66
C VAL A 512 -28.70 21.34 -17.66
N ALA A 513 -27.42 21.68 -17.48
CA ALA A 513 -26.74 22.70 -18.26
C ALA A 513 -26.84 22.41 -19.77
N HIS A 514 -27.07 23.45 -20.57
CA HIS A 514 -26.92 23.34 -22.01
C HIS A 514 -25.45 23.11 -22.33
N SER A 515 -25.18 22.11 -23.17
CA SER A 515 -23.87 21.87 -23.76
C SER A 515 -23.46 23.10 -24.58
N GLY A 516 -22.84 24.07 -23.90
CA GLY A 516 -22.65 25.45 -24.35
C GLY A 516 -23.63 26.39 -23.66
N THR A 517 -23.18 27.12 -22.63
CA THR A 517 -24.01 28.16 -21.98
C THR A 517 -23.28 29.50 -22.04
N SER A 518 -23.73 30.34 -22.97
CA SER A 518 -23.82 31.78 -22.75
C SER A 518 -24.97 32.00 -21.77
N THR A 519 -24.69 32.61 -20.62
CA THR A 519 -25.71 33.05 -19.67
C THR A 519 -26.37 34.32 -20.21
N VAL A 520 -27.56 34.21 -20.78
CA VAL A 520 -28.44 35.36 -21.04
C VAL A 520 -29.08 35.75 -19.72
N THR A 521 -28.72 36.92 -19.20
CA THR A 521 -29.43 37.57 -18.09
C THR A 521 -30.60 38.33 -18.69
N VAL A 522 -31.83 37.92 -18.35
CA VAL A 522 -33.04 38.68 -18.67
C VAL A 522 -33.14 39.84 -17.69
N THR A 523 -32.84 41.05 -18.14
CA THR A 523 -33.27 42.28 -17.49
C THR A 523 -34.57 42.72 -18.15
N THR A 524 -35.66 42.69 -17.38
CA THR A 524 -36.92 43.35 -17.72
C THR A 524 -36.76 44.87 -17.59
N ASP A 525 -37.13 45.62 -18.62
CA ASP A 525 -37.52 47.04 -18.48
C ASP A 525 -38.74 47.30 -19.37
N PRO A 526 -39.72 48.14 -18.95
CA PRO A 526 -41.00 48.25 -19.62
C PRO A 526 -41.04 49.43 -20.63
N SER A 527 -42.05 49.34 -21.49
CA SER A 527 -42.75 50.42 -22.20
C SER A 527 -42.37 50.76 -23.66
N SER A 528 -43.47 50.97 -24.40
CA SER A 528 -43.65 51.69 -25.67
C SER A 528 -43.63 50.89 -27.00
N SER A 529 -44.87 50.56 -27.40
CA SER A 529 -45.54 50.91 -28.67
C SER A 529 -45.02 50.47 -30.04
N SER A 530 -45.98 49.90 -30.80
CA SER A 530 -46.15 49.94 -32.27
C SER A 530 -45.08 49.19 -33.09
N SER A 531 -45.38 48.50 -34.19
CA SER A 531 -46.59 48.28 -34.96
C SER A 531 -46.29 47.12 -35.92
N SER A 532 -47.35 46.42 -36.29
CA SER A 532 -47.50 45.48 -37.40
C SER A 532 -46.71 45.81 -38.68
N SER A 533 -46.14 44.78 -39.31
CA SER A 533 -46.47 44.44 -40.70
C SER A 533 -45.91 43.07 -41.09
N SER A 534 -46.85 42.20 -41.43
CA SER A 534 -46.75 41.00 -42.25
C SER A 534 -46.13 41.27 -43.63
N SER A 535 -45.39 40.29 -44.16
CA SER A 535 -45.52 39.89 -45.56
C SER A 535 -44.94 38.49 -45.78
N SER A 536 -45.84 37.62 -46.18
CA SER A 536 -45.70 36.23 -46.61
C SER A 536 -45.19 36.13 -48.06
N SER A 537 -44.99 34.86 -48.46
CA SER A 537 -45.21 34.29 -49.82
C SER A 537 -44.20 34.68 -50.91
N SER A 538 -43.77 33.80 -51.81
CA SER A 538 -44.15 32.41 -52.15
C SER A 538 -43.29 31.92 -53.32
N SER A 539 -43.23 30.59 -53.50
CA SER A 539 -43.25 29.82 -54.78
C SER A 539 -42.09 30.03 -55.78
N SER A 540 -41.51 29.04 -56.47
CA SER A 540 -42.03 27.76 -56.99
C SER A 540 -40.90 26.92 -57.60
N SER A 541 -41.12 25.59 -57.61
CA SER A 541 -40.81 24.57 -58.66
C SER A 541 -39.38 24.22 -59.11
N ASP A 542 -39.04 22.95 -58.85
CA ASP A 542 -38.59 21.89 -59.78
C ASP A 542 -37.33 22.10 -60.65
N ASP A 543 -36.22 21.41 -60.36
CA ASP A 543 -35.85 20.11 -60.98
C ASP A 543 -34.42 19.68 -60.57
N GLU A 544 -34.20 18.37 -60.57
CA GLU A 544 -32.97 17.63 -60.22
C GLU A 544 -31.81 17.88 -61.20
N ASP A 545 -30.58 18.01 -60.67
CA ASP A 545 -29.42 17.14 -60.95
C ASP A 545 -28.08 17.83 -60.66
N GLU A 546 -27.14 17.01 -60.22
CA GLU A 546 -25.83 17.30 -59.63
C GLU A 546 -24.82 18.00 -60.57
N GLU A 547 -23.98 18.86 -59.99
CA GLU A 547 -22.51 18.70 -59.88
C GLU A 547 -21.73 20.04 -60.02
N GLU A 548 -20.75 20.17 -59.11
CA GLU A 548 -19.58 21.06 -59.08
C GLU A 548 -19.76 22.58 -59.26
N THR A 549 -19.91 23.26 -58.12
CA THR A 549 -19.75 24.72 -58.01
C THR A 549 -18.29 25.10 -57.80
N THR A 550 -17.81 25.99 -58.67
CA THR A 550 -16.53 26.69 -58.57
C THR A 550 -16.49 27.57 -57.32
N SER A 551 -15.43 27.37 -56.54
CA SER A 551 -15.23 27.96 -55.21
C SER A 551 -15.07 29.48 -55.23
N ALA A 552 -16.03 30.19 -54.64
CA ALA A 552 -15.81 31.51 -54.07
C ALA A 552 -15.11 31.34 -52.71
N THR A 553 -13.84 31.76 -52.63
CA THR A 553 -12.98 31.63 -51.44
C THR A 553 -13.53 32.45 -50.28
N THR A 554 -14.03 31.77 -49.24
CA THR A 554 -14.40 32.38 -47.96
C THR A 554 -13.14 32.56 -47.09
N GLU A 555 -12.85 33.79 -46.71
CA GLU A 555 -11.70 34.17 -45.86
C GLU A 555 -11.90 33.65 -44.42
N VAL A 556 -10.99 32.83 -43.90
CA VAL A 556 -11.07 32.23 -42.54
C VAL A 556 -9.93 32.79 -41.68
N THR A 557 -10.32 33.56 -40.66
CA THR A 557 -9.39 34.35 -39.83
C THR A 557 -9.11 33.62 -38.50
N CYS A 558 -7.84 33.46 -38.12
CA CYS A 558 -7.42 32.69 -36.94
C CYS A 558 -6.38 33.42 -36.07
N PRO A 559 -6.24 33.07 -34.77
CA PRO A 559 -5.12 33.51 -33.92
C PRO A 559 -3.76 32.98 -34.44
N THR A 560 -2.67 33.73 -34.22
CA THR A 560 -1.32 33.31 -34.63
C THR A 560 -0.88 31.99 -33.98
N GLY A 561 -0.52 31.00 -34.79
CA GLY A 561 0.00 29.70 -34.36
C GLY A 561 -0.91 28.49 -34.61
N SER A 562 -2.11 28.68 -35.15
CA SER A 562 -3.03 27.57 -35.49
C SER A 562 -3.16 27.39 -37.00
N ALA A 563 -2.94 26.17 -37.51
CA ALA A 563 -3.11 25.84 -38.93
C ALA A 563 -4.59 25.74 -39.37
N TYR A 564 -5.51 25.58 -38.41
CA TYR A 564 -6.95 25.37 -38.62
C TYR A 564 -7.79 26.13 -37.57
N HIS A 565 -8.98 26.61 -37.96
CA HIS A 565 -9.92 27.32 -37.09
C HIS A 565 -10.66 26.34 -36.17
N THR A 566 -10.56 26.51 -34.85
CA THR A 566 -10.96 25.48 -33.84
C THR A 566 -12.44 25.18 -33.76
N VAL A 567 -13.30 26.07 -34.27
CA VAL A 567 -14.76 25.87 -34.28
C VAL A 567 -15.25 25.29 -35.61
N THR A 568 -14.56 25.59 -36.71
CA THR A 568 -15.04 25.24 -38.06
C THR A 568 -14.18 24.19 -38.78
N GLY A 569 -12.98 23.88 -38.25
CA GLY A 569 -12.06 22.88 -38.81
C GLY A 569 -11.37 23.28 -40.13
N LYS A 570 -11.66 24.46 -40.69
CA LYS A 570 -11.11 24.93 -41.98
C LYS A 570 -9.69 25.48 -41.84
N LYS A 571 -8.88 25.34 -42.89
CA LYS A 571 -7.48 25.81 -42.96
C LYS A 571 -7.44 27.35 -42.95
N CYS A 572 -6.63 27.93 -42.09
CA CYS A 572 -6.59 29.39 -41.88
C CYS A 572 -5.96 30.10 -43.09
N THR A 573 -6.57 31.20 -43.55
CA THR A 573 -6.10 31.99 -44.70
C THR A 573 -5.69 33.42 -44.33
N LYS A 574 -5.96 33.87 -43.09
CA LYS A 574 -5.49 35.15 -42.52
C LYS A 574 -5.30 35.07 -41.00
N PHE A 575 -4.30 35.76 -40.47
CA PHE A 575 -3.99 35.79 -39.04
C PHE A 575 -4.21 37.19 -38.46
N THR A 576 -4.93 37.31 -37.35
CA THR A 576 -5.09 38.60 -36.65
C THR A 576 -3.93 38.84 -35.71
N SER A 577 -3.18 39.93 -35.95
CA SER A 577 -2.21 40.50 -35.01
C SER A 577 -2.83 41.78 -34.41
N SER A 578 -3.08 41.79 -33.10
CA SER A 578 -3.39 43.00 -32.31
C SER A 578 -3.44 42.54 -30.84
N ASN A 579 -2.55 42.88 -29.91
CA ASN A 579 -1.80 44.10 -29.62
C ASN A 579 -2.64 45.39 -29.59
N THR A 580 -3.05 45.69 -28.35
CA THR A 580 -3.54 46.93 -27.73
C THR A 580 -5.05 47.19 -27.64
N PRO A 581 -5.48 47.75 -26.48
CA PRO A 581 -6.78 47.50 -25.86
C PRO A 581 -7.72 48.70 -25.97
N ASN A 582 -9.01 48.45 -26.10
CA ASN A 582 -10.04 49.46 -25.84
C ASN A 582 -11.07 48.87 -24.88
N GLY A 583 -11.12 49.44 -23.66
CA GLY A 583 -12.29 49.37 -22.77
C GLY A 583 -12.35 48.19 -21.78
N ASN A 584 -11.56 48.27 -20.71
CA ASN A 584 -11.94 47.92 -19.33
C ASN A 584 -12.40 46.50 -18.94
N ALA A 585 -11.64 45.44 -19.27
CA ALA A 585 -11.63 44.25 -18.40
C ALA A 585 -10.37 43.37 -18.60
N TYR A 586 -9.41 43.46 -17.69
CA TYR A 586 -8.43 42.37 -17.53
C TYR A 586 -9.14 41.18 -16.88
N ALA A 587 -9.15 40.03 -17.54
CA ALA A 587 -9.76 38.81 -17.03
C ALA A 587 -8.87 38.16 -15.94
N PHE A 588 -8.80 38.78 -14.75
CA PHE A 588 -7.96 38.33 -13.64
C PHE A 588 -8.34 36.95 -13.05
N GLY A 589 -9.44 36.35 -13.49
CA GLY A 589 -9.97 35.09 -12.96
C GLY A 589 -10.52 35.21 -11.54
N GLN A 590 -10.95 34.09 -10.94
CA GLN A 590 -11.50 34.06 -9.57
C GLN A 590 -10.43 33.69 -8.52
N TYR A 591 -9.33 33.05 -8.92
CA TYR A 591 -8.28 32.53 -8.04
C TYR A 591 -7.14 33.51 -7.77
N THR A 592 -6.49 33.37 -6.61
CA THR A 592 -5.27 34.11 -6.26
C THR A 592 -4.10 33.65 -7.11
N VAL A 593 -3.48 34.58 -7.85
CA VAL A 593 -2.25 34.29 -8.61
C VAL A 593 -1.03 34.44 -7.70
N LYS A 594 -0.16 33.43 -7.71
CA LYS A 594 1.06 33.33 -6.88
C LYS A 594 2.24 32.81 -7.70
N LEU A 595 3.42 32.71 -7.07
CA LEU A 595 4.61 32.16 -7.73
C LEU A 595 4.33 30.77 -8.29
N GLY A 596 4.61 30.59 -9.59
CA GLY A 596 4.42 29.34 -10.31
C GLY A 596 3.03 29.15 -10.92
N THR A 597 2.06 30.05 -10.68
CA THR A 597 0.74 30.00 -11.31
C THR A 597 0.87 30.08 -12.84
N LYS A 598 0.15 29.20 -13.55
CA LYS A 598 0.08 29.15 -15.02
C LYS A 598 -1.35 29.37 -15.52
N GLY A 599 -1.49 29.97 -16.69
CA GLY A 599 -2.76 30.14 -17.40
C GLY A 599 -3.22 31.60 -17.54
N GLU A 600 -4.43 31.77 -18.05
CA GLU A 600 -4.97 33.06 -18.50
C GLU A 600 -5.05 34.12 -17.38
N ALA A 601 -5.33 33.72 -16.14
CA ALA A 601 -5.33 34.65 -15.01
C ALA A 601 -3.93 35.27 -14.79
N CYS A 602 -2.86 34.47 -14.90
CA CYS A 602 -1.50 34.98 -14.80
C CYS A 602 -1.17 35.88 -16.00
N LYS A 603 -1.57 35.48 -17.20
CA LYS A 603 -1.35 36.25 -18.43
C LYS A 603 -2.00 37.63 -18.34
N ALA A 604 -3.24 37.70 -17.84
CA ALA A 604 -3.96 38.95 -17.59
C ALA A 604 -3.23 39.83 -16.57
N TRP A 605 -2.67 39.26 -15.50
CA TRP A 605 -1.86 40.00 -14.54
C TRP A 605 -0.54 40.51 -15.12
N GLN A 606 0.15 39.73 -15.96
CA GLN A 606 1.36 40.19 -16.66
C GLN A 606 1.05 41.36 -17.60
N MET A 607 -0.06 41.29 -18.35
CA MET A 607 -0.52 42.39 -19.20
C MET A 607 -0.86 43.64 -18.38
N PHE A 608 -1.61 43.49 -17.30
CA PHE A 608 -1.97 44.60 -16.42
C PHE A 608 -0.75 45.25 -15.77
N LEU A 609 0.22 44.46 -15.28
CA LEU A 609 1.44 44.99 -14.68
C LEU A 609 2.34 45.69 -15.71
N ASN A 610 2.35 45.20 -16.96
CA ASN A 610 3.03 45.91 -18.05
C ASN A 610 2.34 47.22 -18.39
N ASP A 611 1.02 47.24 -18.45
CA ASP A 611 0.23 48.43 -18.81
C ASP A 611 0.24 49.50 -17.71
N LYS A 612 -0.03 49.12 -16.46
CA LYS A 612 -0.25 50.05 -15.34
C LYS A 612 0.97 50.25 -14.44
N ALA A 613 1.99 49.39 -14.54
CA ALA A 613 3.20 49.48 -13.73
C ALA A 613 4.50 49.44 -14.56
N ASN A 614 4.40 49.43 -15.90
CA ASN A 614 5.54 49.43 -16.82
C ASN A 614 6.60 48.35 -16.50
N ALA A 615 6.13 47.16 -16.12
CA ALA A 615 6.96 46.11 -15.54
C ALA A 615 7.86 45.34 -16.53
N GLY A 616 7.69 45.51 -17.84
CA GLY A 616 8.55 44.90 -18.87
C GLY A 616 8.55 43.36 -18.89
N LEU A 617 7.49 42.73 -18.40
CA LEU A 617 7.36 41.27 -18.28
C LEU A 617 7.04 40.63 -19.64
N VAL A 618 7.48 39.38 -19.82
CA VAL A 618 6.98 38.53 -20.91
C VAL A 618 5.59 38.02 -20.54
N THR A 619 4.62 38.21 -21.43
CA THR A 619 3.23 37.77 -21.25
C THR A 619 3.05 36.33 -21.75
N ASP A 620 3.58 35.38 -21.00
CA ASP A 620 3.57 33.95 -21.32
C ASP A 620 2.51 33.16 -20.53
N GLY A 621 1.79 33.81 -19.62
CA GLY A 621 0.84 33.18 -18.73
C GLY A 621 1.50 32.33 -17.64
N TRP A 622 2.81 32.47 -17.39
CA TRP A 622 3.52 31.81 -16.30
C TRP A 622 4.11 32.82 -15.31
N CYS A 623 3.59 32.82 -14.10
CA CYS A 623 3.93 33.81 -13.08
C CYS A 623 5.18 33.35 -12.32
N GLY A 624 6.33 33.51 -12.97
CA GLY A 624 7.65 33.27 -12.38
C GLY A 624 8.09 34.36 -11.40
N LYS A 625 9.35 34.29 -10.96
CA LYS A 625 9.91 35.19 -9.95
C LYS A 625 9.80 36.68 -10.34
N LEU A 626 9.97 37.01 -11.62
CA LEU A 626 9.86 38.37 -12.14
C LEU A 626 8.43 38.91 -12.07
N SER A 627 7.44 38.12 -12.45
CA SER A 627 6.02 38.51 -12.36
C SER A 627 5.59 38.78 -10.92
N ILE A 628 6.09 38.00 -9.96
CA ILE A 628 5.80 38.21 -8.53
C ILE A 628 6.57 39.40 -7.95
N ALA A 629 7.80 39.65 -8.40
CA ALA A 629 8.53 40.87 -8.02
C ALA A 629 7.78 42.13 -8.49
N ALA A 630 7.28 42.13 -9.73
CA ALA A 630 6.45 43.20 -10.27
C ALA A 630 5.12 43.34 -9.51
N ALA A 631 4.48 42.23 -9.15
CA ALA A 631 3.27 42.22 -8.35
C ALA A 631 3.49 42.89 -6.97
N LYS A 632 4.60 42.57 -6.29
CA LYS A 632 4.96 43.18 -5.01
C LYS A 632 5.23 44.68 -5.14
N ALA A 633 5.99 45.09 -6.15
CA ALA A 633 6.26 46.51 -6.42
C ALA A 633 4.97 47.30 -6.69
N TRP A 634 4.06 46.72 -7.48
CA TRP A 634 2.76 47.31 -7.74
C TRP A 634 1.90 47.36 -6.47
N GLN A 635 1.85 46.31 -5.65
CA GLN A 635 1.13 46.31 -4.37
C GLN A 635 1.61 47.43 -3.44
N VAL A 636 2.94 47.62 -3.30
CA VAL A 636 3.51 48.76 -2.56
C VAL A 636 3.01 50.08 -3.11
N SER A 637 3.03 50.26 -4.43
CA SER A 637 2.57 51.50 -5.08
C SER A 637 1.07 51.82 -4.87
N LYS A 638 0.27 50.82 -4.49
CA LYS A 638 -1.18 50.95 -4.28
C LYS A 638 -1.59 50.89 -2.80
N GLY A 639 -0.63 50.87 -1.88
CA GLY A 639 -0.88 50.78 -0.43
C GLY A 639 -1.44 49.43 0.01
N LEU A 640 -1.15 48.36 -0.75
CA LEU A 640 -1.51 46.99 -0.40
C LEU A 640 -0.33 46.29 0.29
N THR A 641 -0.62 45.21 1.01
CA THR A 641 0.41 44.30 1.53
C THR A 641 1.22 43.73 0.36
N ALA A 642 2.54 43.90 0.38
CA ALA A 642 3.46 43.47 -0.68
C ALA A 642 3.83 41.97 -0.58
N ASP A 643 2.83 41.12 -0.47
CA ASP A 643 2.98 39.67 -0.31
C ASP A 643 3.21 38.94 -1.64
N GLY A 644 2.96 39.60 -2.78
CA GLY A 644 3.05 39.02 -4.13
C GLY A 644 1.90 38.06 -4.44
N LEU A 645 0.86 38.04 -3.60
CA LEU A 645 -0.36 37.27 -3.80
C LEU A 645 -1.41 38.16 -4.46
N LEU A 646 -1.68 37.90 -5.72
CA LEU A 646 -2.66 38.63 -6.52
C LEU A 646 -4.05 38.04 -6.31
N GLY A 647 -4.57 38.23 -5.10
CA GLY A 647 -5.87 37.74 -4.61
C GLY A 647 -7.01 38.75 -4.75
N PRO A 648 -8.16 38.52 -4.08
CA PRO A 648 -9.36 39.36 -4.21
C PRO A 648 -9.14 40.85 -3.95
N VAL A 649 -8.31 41.21 -2.96
CA VAL A 649 -8.00 42.62 -2.63
C VAL A 649 -7.18 43.28 -3.73
N SER A 650 -6.12 42.60 -4.21
CA SER A 650 -5.33 43.05 -5.36
C SER A 650 -6.21 43.19 -6.60
N ARG A 651 -7.10 42.23 -6.85
CA ARG A 651 -8.03 42.25 -7.99
C ARG A 651 -9.01 43.42 -7.91
N ALA A 652 -9.63 43.65 -6.76
CA ALA A 652 -10.53 44.79 -6.56
C ALA A 652 -9.80 46.12 -6.79
N LYS A 653 -8.56 46.25 -6.32
CA LYS A 653 -7.73 47.45 -6.54
C LYS A 653 -7.29 47.61 -8.00
N ALA A 654 -7.09 46.52 -8.74
CA ALA A 654 -6.73 46.53 -10.15
C ALA A 654 -7.92 46.87 -11.05
N LEU A 655 -9.13 46.39 -10.73
CA LEU A 655 -10.37 46.71 -11.45
C LEU A 655 -10.83 48.17 -11.26
N ALA A 656 -10.28 48.86 -10.26
CA ALA A 656 -10.54 50.28 -10.00
C ALA A 656 -9.56 51.24 -10.71
N GLN A 657 -8.72 50.76 -11.63
CA GLN A 657 -7.68 51.50 -12.38
C GLN A 657 -7.87 51.35 -13.88
#